data_AF-A0A427U5K2-F1
#
_entry.id   AF-A0A427U5K2-F1
#
_cell.length_a   1.000
_cell.length_b   1.000
_cell.length_c   1.000
_cell.angle_alpha   90.00
_cell.angle_beta   90.00
_cell.angle_gamma   90.00
#
_symmetry.space_group_name_H-M   'P 1'
#
loop_
_entity.id
_entity.type
_entity.pdbx_description
1 polymer ?
#
loop_
_entity_poly.entity_id
_entity_poly.type
_entity_poly.pdbx_seq_one_letter_code
_entity_poly.pdbx_strand_id
1 'polypeptide(L)'
;MRTSAIVNLNRSESTNSSNALKSKYECSEVGRNIKEVTQLRGLSLSSNNLHKAACSDLQESKPSKRIRLARSNSAPASITPPPPKVKLSSSDKDSGGTPERRVIADDVKMIHSKLVEELDENNKQYHKAIDIMDTQLEPTLKKYQGRNGHLSYQDTKQVHVAFKKLAKQLPKGDLKELCTILTQHTKCDWMQMKHEKLQAKQLKEYLALGKPGAGKATTYSVGVNTGASLLAVPGTEAKVGPFVDLSWGLSTETRFNADDEGLVFEEISHGVSAGLKGGVQASLSKEVGLNAQANASGQGNLTYFKEWNNSKDYIAQNGPDAKKTKALKKQKQLAANSQHRLNDLLKSALKINANVNAPAPERTKPLTGFYTTKAGDVGVSVNAGTSFNVGALDVNFGGGFAASRSKSTTDIYEFVPNQLADVVLKNKAKLDELPSNFTHHAKKILATSNDPKAAIGGLNLLKRDVNDYYEVVQKYDYFKSSGSAKKSELKILRDQKHAIENRWGAIGRHQFLQFASASHALFASTIMPNKHLVSGINSSREQELSNLIGQTGVLVQNPSIDYSKSRLDKIATFEQEIYLQVADTKSSFSITAGPFKGQLDIVERQRIHPSRIREGRYIDVVLTGAVASSLQGLVNGATIKEAIAQQGIELPGDLDIAPDIGGGVSFSHTTRFFKPDYSKAEDYQGKKDWRKQFTRTSKTLSVNVNVGGSGTVAAGVHVGANIGVNKNKTTVIGEKIASDDLTFTMVRFNRLYRDAKLNTDNAEWNQFFTDNKAQYKKMFSLLGSEEHLMKEEVKFFFNELIERAPEAQKQDLIQREQKFFDTMAEYRADEDNEHKFDNARHCLEDYLEKQTAPWWEAHTNRWKDLEFKSSADSGLDLKSKLIKGLGIHLRANKLQRQ
;
A
#
# COMPACT_ATOMS: atom_id res chain seq x y z
N MET A 1 26.29 -69.52 -12.81
CA MET A 1 25.74 -70.26 -11.66
C MET A 1 24.81 -69.29 -10.93
N ARG A 2 23.50 -69.32 -11.21
CA ARG A 2 22.41 -69.84 -10.33
C ARG A 2 22.63 -69.41 -8.86
N THR A 3 21.78 -68.60 -8.24
CA THR A 3 20.32 -68.81 -8.10
C THR A 3 19.46 -67.54 -8.19
N SER A 4 18.24 -67.78 -8.68
CA SER A 4 17.10 -66.89 -8.84
C SER A 4 16.01 -67.22 -7.81
N ALA A 5 15.14 -66.27 -7.45
CA ALA A 5 13.66 -66.38 -7.37
C ALA A 5 13.06 -65.15 -6.64
N ILE A 6 11.88 -64.56 -6.90
CA ILE A 6 10.83 -64.57 -7.95
C ILE A 6 9.81 -63.47 -7.50
N VAL A 7 9.53 -62.47 -8.35
CA VAL A 7 8.20 -62.02 -8.86
C VAL A 7 7.11 -61.56 -7.84
N ASN A 8 6.45 -60.38 -7.94
CA ASN A 8 5.51 -60.00 -9.01
C ASN A 8 5.16 -58.50 -9.07
N LEU A 9 4.77 -58.05 -10.29
CA LEU A 9 4.23 -56.75 -10.64
C LEU A 9 2.82 -56.50 -10.05
N ASN A 10 2.48 -55.24 -9.81
CA ASN A 10 1.24 -54.69 -10.40
C ASN A 10 1.33 -53.19 -10.68
N ARG A 11 0.87 -52.86 -11.89
CA ARG A 11 0.82 -51.56 -12.56
C ARG A 11 -0.64 -51.11 -12.57
N SER A 12 -0.92 -49.86 -12.21
CA SER A 12 -2.04 -49.12 -12.80
C SER A 12 -1.75 -47.62 -12.83
N GLU A 13 -1.50 -47.13 -14.04
CA GLU A 13 -1.63 -45.73 -14.42
C GLU A 13 -3.12 -45.43 -14.58
N SER A 14 -3.60 -44.29 -14.09
CA SER A 14 -4.76 -43.61 -14.69
C SER A 14 -4.59 -42.09 -14.60
N THR A 15 -4.69 -41.49 -15.77
CA THR A 15 -4.45 -40.11 -16.17
C THR A 15 -5.63 -39.19 -15.83
N ASN A 16 -5.36 -37.96 -15.37
CA ASN A 16 -6.33 -36.86 -15.40
C ASN A 16 -5.73 -35.67 -16.18
N SER A 17 -5.72 -35.79 -17.51
CA SER A 17 -5.26 -34.76 -18.45
C SER A 17 -6.32 -33.69 -18.79
N SER A 18 -7.50 -33.72 -18.15
CA SER A 18 -8.62 -32.81 -18.43
C SER A 18 -8.53 -31.45 -17.72
N ASN A 19 -7.78 -31.35 -16.60
CA ASN A 19 -7.64 -30.10 -15.84
C ASN A 19 -6.56 -29.14 -16.38
N ALA A 20 -5.56 -29.65 -17.10
CA ALA A 20 -4.48 -28.83 -17.66
C ALA A 20 -4.87 -28.12 -18.98
N LEU A 21 -5.87 -28.62 -19.70
CA LEU A 21 -6.38 -28.01 -20.94
C LEU A 21 -7.44 -26.93 -20.66
N LYS A 22 -8.21 -27.03 -19.57
CA LYS A 22 -9.16 -25.98 -19.15
C LYS A 22 -8.47 -24.71 -18.62
N SER A 23 -7.39 -24.83 -17.84
CA SER A 23 -6.68 -23.64 -17.32
C SER A 23 -5.93 -22.84 -18.39
N LYS A 24 -5.54 -23.48 -19.51
CA LYS A 24 -4.89 -22.80 -20.65
C LYS A 24 -5.86 -21.96 -21.48
N TYR A 25 -7.11 -22.40 -21.65
CA TYR A 25 -8.12 -21.65 -22.39
C TYR A 25 -8.63 -20.45 -21.58
N GLU A 26 -8.88 -20.62 -20.28
CA GLU A 26 -9.33 -19.55 -19.37
C GLU A 26 -8.26 -18.44 -19.18
N CYS A 27 -6.98 -18.79 -19.09
CA CYS A 27 -5.89 -17.80 -19.05
C CYS A 27 -5.75 -16.99 -20.35
N SER A 28 -6.10 -17.56 -21.51
CA SER A 28 -5.99 -16.88 -22.81
C SER A 28 -7.09 -15.84 -23.03
N GLU A 29 -8.26 -16.06 -22.44
CA GLU A 29 -9.43 -15.21 -22.57
C GLU A 29 -9.38 -14.01 -21.61
N VAL A 30 -8.88 -14.22 -20.38
CA VAL A 30 -8.54 -13.15 -19.42
C VAL A 30 -7.42 -12.25 -19.97
N GLY A 31 -6.45 -12.83 -20.69
CA GLY A 31 -5.39 -12.07 -21.37
C GLY A 31 -5.87 -11.18 -22.52
N ARG A 32 -6.94 -11.56 -23.24
CA ARG A 32 -7.56 -10.72 -24.29
C ARG A 32 -8.34 -9.55 -23.70
N ASN A 33 -9.11 -9.78 -22.64
CA ASN A 33 -9.91 -8.74 -22.00
C ASN A 33 -9.05 -7.66 -21.32
N ILE A 34 -7.89 -8.02 -20.76
CA ILE A 34 -6.89 -7.06 -20.24
C ILE A 34 -6.32 -6.19 -21.37
N LYS A 35 -6.18 -6.72 -22.59
CA LYS A 35 -5.61 -6.00 -23.75
C LYS A 35 -6.59 -4.98 -24.34
N GLU A 36 -7.88 -5.32 -24.43
CA GLU A 36 -8.93 -4.39 -24.91
C GLU A 36 -9.19 -3.23 -23.94
N VAL A 37 -9.20 -3.50 -22.62
CA VAL A 37 -9.41 -2.45 -21.61
C VAL A 37 -8.19 -1.53 -21.45
N THR A 38 -6.97 -2.05 -21.71
CA THR A 38 -5.75 -1.23 -21.69
C THR A 38 -5.63 -0.33 -22.93
N GLN A 39 -6.21 -0.72 -24.07
CA GLN A 39 -6.22 0.10 -25.30
C GLN A 39 -7.19 1.29 -25.22
N LEU A 40 -8.29 1.19 -24.47
CA LEU A 40 -9.27 2.26 -24.32
C LEU A 40 -8.82 3.43 -23.42
N ARG A 41 -7.76 3.27 -22.61
CA ARG A 41 -7.17 4.38 -21.80
C ARG A 41 -6.09 5.20 -22.55
N GLY A 42 -5.83 4.90 -23.83
CA GLY A 42 -4.67 5.40 -24.57
C GLY A 42 -4.90 6.54 -25.57
N LEU A 43 -6.10 7.13 -25.68
CA LEU A 43 -6.38 8.17 -26.68
C LEU A 43 -6.61 9.54 -26.04
N SER A 44 -5.57 10.36 -26.06
CA SER A 44 -5.63 11.82 -25.97
C SER A 44 -4.90 12.38 -27.19
N LEU A 45 -5.65 12.71 -28.23
CA LEU A 45 -5.17 13.36 -29.45
C LEU A 45 -4.83 14.84 -29.18
N SER A 46 -3.64 15.28 -29.60
CA SER A 46 -3.47 16.64 -30.14
C SER A 46 -2.37 16.64 -31.20
N SER A 47 -2.78 16.94 -32.41
CA SER A 47 -1.98 17.22 -33.60
C SER A 47 -1.30 18.59 -33.52
N ASN A 48 -0.05 18.70 -33.99
CA ASN A 48 0.32 19.60 -35.09
C ASN A 48 1.84 19.58 -35.41
N ASN A 49 2.08 19.29 -36.69
CA ASN A 49 3.12 19.75 -37.61
C ASN A 49 4.54 19.16 -37.61
N LEU A 50 4.74 18.35 -38.67
CA LEU A 50 5.97 18.14 -39.45
C LEU A 50 6.45 19.45 -40.13
N HIS A 51 7.77 19.67 -40.26
CA HIS A 51 8.55 19.42 -41.49
C HIS A 51 9.99 20.00 -41.45
N LYS A 52 10.94 19.19 -41.98
CA LYS A 52 12.14 19.50 -42.81
C LYS A 52 13.29 20.35 -42.20
N ALA A 53 14.58 20.17 -42.48
CA ALA A 53 15.33 19.31 -43.43
C ALA A 53 16.85 19.26 -43.09
N ALA A 54 17.54 18.28 -43.70
CA ALA A 54 18.93 18.23 -44.22
C ALA A 54 20.14 18.45 -43.27
N CYS A 55 21.11 17.51 -43.15
CA CYS A 55 22.33 17.30 -44.00
C CYS A 55 23.22 18.55 -44.06
N SER A 56 24.54 18.53 -43.87
CA SER A 56 25.59 17.51 -44.05
C SER A 56 26.89 17.91 -43.29
N ASP A 57 27.91 17.04 -43.39
CA ASP A 57 29.35 17.30 -43.30
C ASP A 57 30.13 17.08 -41.97
N LEU A 58 30.65 15.85 -41.89
CA LEU A 58 32.08 15.50 -41.89
C LEU A 58 33.06 16.59 -41.46
N GLN A 59 33.77 16.34 -40.35
CA GLN A 59 35.24 16.21 -40.41
C GLN A 59 35.78 15.53 -39.15
N GLU A 60 36.61 14.53 -39.40
CA GLU A 60 37.43 13.82 -38.45
C GLU A 60 38.56 14.73 -37.93
N SER A 61 38.84 14.67 -36.63
CA SER A 61 40.20 14.96 -36.15
C SER A 61 40.53 14.09 -34.94
N LYS A 62 41.55 13.26 -35.13
CA LYS A 62 42.18 12.33 -34.19
C LYS A 62 42.90 13.04 -33.02
N PRO A 63 43.27 12.28 -31.97
CA PRO A 63 43.43 12.76 -30.61
C PRO A 63 44.85 13.22 -30.32
N SER A 64 45.04 14.04 -29.29
CA SER A 64 46.36 14.23 -28.69
C SER A 64 46.33 14.82 -27.28
N LYS A 65 47.22 14.23 -26.47
CA LYS A 65 47.89 14.75 -25.27
C LYS A 65 47.22 14.52 -23.90
N ARG A 66 47.68 13.42 -23.28
CA ARG A 66 48.09 13.32 -21.87
C ARG A 66 48.57 14.68 -21.35
N ILE A 67 47.96 15.15 -20.26
CA ILE A 67 48.61 16.11 -19.35
C ILE A 67 48.56 15.52 -17.93
N ARG A 68 49.73 15.60 -17.31
CA ARG A 68 50.16 15.01 -16.05
C ARG A 68 49.36 15.53 -14.86
N LEU A 69 49.05 14.63 -13.93
CA LEU A 69 48.71 14.94 -12.55
C LEU A 69 49.87 15.69 -11.89
N ALA A 70 49.66 16.97 -11.57
CA ALA A 70 50.50 17.69 -10.64
C ALA A 70 49.97 17.44 -9.21
N ARG A 71 50.76 16.74 -8.40
CA ARG A 71 50.64 16.74 -6.94
C ARG A 71 51.05 18.12 -6.44
N SER A 72 50.18 18.82 -5.73
CA SER A 72 50.57 19.96 -4.89
C SER A 72 50.44 19.57 -3.42
N ASN A 73 51.58 19.40 -2.76
CA ASN A 73 51.70 19.42 -1.32
C ASN A 73 51.46 20.85 -0.83
N SER A 74 50.52 21.06 0.09
CA SER A 74 50.57 22.21 0.99
C SER A 74 49.96 21.84 2.34
N ALA A 75 50.70 22.15 3.39
CA ALA A 75 50.40 21.93 4.79
C ALA A 75 49.23 22.82 5.27
N PRO A 76 48.57 22.47 6.39
CA PRO A 76 47.26 23.00 6.74
C PRO A 76 47.36 24.41 7.31
N ALA A 77 46.70 25.36 6.65
CA ALA A 77 46.45 26.69 7.18
C ALA A 77 45.41 26.64 8.32
N SER A 78 45.59 27.53 9.29
CA SER A 78 44.79 27.69 10.50
C SER A 78 43.29 27.70 10.23
N ILE A 79 42.54 26.92 11.03
CA ILE A 79 41.10 26.79 10.93
C ILE A 79 40.46 28.00 11.61
N THR A 80 40.25 29.09 10.85
CA THR A 80 39.13 29.99 11.10
C THR A 80 37.84 29.15 11.14
N PRO A 81 36.94 29.36 12.12
CA PRO A 81 35.66 28.66 12.14
C PRO A 81 34.98 28.86 10.78
N PRO A 82 34.49 27.78 10.14
CA PRO A 82 33.94 27.89 8.80
C PRO A 82 32.81 28.92 8.83
N PRO A 83 32.76 29.85 7.87
CA PRO A 83 31.69 30.84 7.80
C PRO A 83 30.32 30.14 7.84
N PRO A 84 29.30 30.76 8.48
CA PRO A 84 27.99 30.14 8.65
C PRO A 84 27.44 29.67 7.30
N LYS A 85 27.12 28.38 7.22
CA LYS A 85 26.60 27.75 5.99
C LYS A 85 25.08 27.92 5.92
N VAL A 86 24.59 28.66 4.92
CA VAL A 86 23.15 28.78 4.64
C VAL A 86 22.59 27.43 4.24
N LYS A 87 21.49 27.03 4.86
CA LYS A 87 20.70 25.85 4.46
C LYS A 87 19.39 26.26 3.75
N LEU A 88 18.95 27.51 3.93
CA LEU A 88 17.70 28.14 3.49
C LEU A 88 16.44 27.52 4.10
N SER A 89 16.39 26.20 4.14
CA SER A 89 15.34 25.45 4.81
C SER A 89 15.96 24.34 5.64
N SER A 90 15.42 24.10 6.84
CA SER A 90 15.75 22.91 7.63
C SER A 90 14.89 21.73 7.19
N SER A 91 15.28 20.54 7.61
CA SER A 91 14.49 19.32 7.57
C SER A 91 14.55 18.74 8.98
N ASP A 92 13.90 19.40 9.94
CA ASP A 92 13.92 18.91 11.32
C ASP A 92 13.26 17.52 11.39
N LYS A 93 13.94 16.62 12.10
CA LYS A 93 13.53 15.23 12.35
C LYS A 93 12.93 15.04 13.74
N ASP A 94 12.73 16.11 14.50
CA ASP A 94 12.29 16.07 15.89
C ASP A 94 10.79 15.76 15.95
N SER A 95 10.41 14.51 15.65
CA SER A 95 9.15 13.81 16.00
C SER A 95 8.79 12.65 15.04
N GLY A 96 9.76 11.93 14.47
CA GLY A 96 9.47 10.68 13.73
C GLY A 96 8.62 10.83 12.45
N GLY A 97 8.30 12.06 12.05
CA GLY A 97 7.56 12.42 10.85
C GLY A 97 8.45 12.58 9.60
N THR A 98 7.80 12.77 8.45
CA THR A 98 8.48 13.10 7.18
C THR A 98 9.26 14.42 7.32
N PRO A 99 10.47 14.54 6.72
CA PRO A 99 11.33 15.70 6.90
C PRO A 99 10.62 17.01 6.54
N GLU A 100 10.51 17.89 7.54
CA GLU A 100 9.74 19.12 7.45
C GLU A 100 10.56 20.23 6.80
N ARG A 101 10.27 20.58 5.54
CA ARG A 101 10.94 21.72 4.91
C ARG A 101 10.35 23.03 5.43
N ARG A 102 11.09 23.73 6.30
CA ARG A 102 10.72 25.02 6.90
C ARG A 102 11.78 26.07 6.57
N VAL A 103 11.36 27.27 6.19
CA VAL A 103 12.29 28.36 5.89
C VAL A 103 12.94 28.86 7.19
N ILE A 104 14.27 28.87 7.23
CA ILE A 104 15.04 29.36 8.37
C ILE A 104 15.10 30.88 8.29
N ALA A 105 14.61 31.56 9.33
CA ALA A 105 14.47 33.01 9.34
C ALA A 105 15.84 33.71 9.22
N ASP A 106 16.85 33.22 9.94
CA ASP A 106 18.19 33.83 9.96
C ASP A 106 18.94 33.67 8.63
N ASP A 107 18.72 32.55 7.93
CA ASP A 107 19.26 32.36 6.58
C ASP A 107 18.65 33.38 5.60
N VAL A 108 17.35 33.66 5.71
CA VAL A 108 16.68 34.68 4.87
C VAL A 108 17.16 36.08 5.24
N LYS A 109 17.40 36.39 6.53
CA LYS A 109 18.00 37.66 6.95
C LYS A 109 19.40 37.85 6.35
N MET A 110 20.24 36.82 6.38
CA MET A 110 21.58 36.91 5.80
C MET A 110 21.54 37.10 4.28
N ILE A 111 20.63 36.40 3.59
CA ILE A 111 20.40 36.61 2.15
C ILE A 111 19.89 38.03 1.87
N HIS A 112 18.97 38.55 2.69
CA HIS A 112 18.46 39.92 2.58
C HIS A 112 19.59 40.95 2.73
N SER A 113 20.38 40.88 3.80
CA SER A 113 21.49 41.81 4.03
C SER A 113 22.49 41.81 2.86
N LYS A 114 22.85 40.64 2.32
CA LYS A 114 23.75 40.55 1.17
C LYS A 114 23.11 41.03 -0.14
N LEU A 115 21.81 40.86 -0.32
CA LEU A 115 21.11 41.44 -1.47
C LEU A 115 21.08 42.96 -1.40
N VAL A 116 20.92 43.55 -0.21
CA VAL A 116 21.04 45.01 0.00
C VAL A 116 22.45 45.49 -0.32
N GLU A 117 23.49 44.82 0.16
CA GLU A 117 24.89 45.18 -0.14
C GLU A 117 25.20 45.16 -1.65
N GLU A 118 24.67 44.18 -2.40
CA GLU A 118 24.91 44.04 -3.84
C GLU A 118 24.02 44.97 -4.70
N LEU A 119 22.89 45.44 -4.16
CA LEU A 119 21.99 46.36 -4.84
C LEU A 119 22.36 47.80 -4.46
N ASP A 120 23.31 48.38 -5.20
CA ASP A 120 23.75 49.77 -5.02
C ASP A 120 22.57 50.75 -5.07
N GLU A 121 22.31 51.43 -3.95
CA GLU A 121 21.25 52.43 -3.77
C GLU A 121 21.37 53.60 -4.76
N ASN A 122 22.58 53.89 -5.24
CA ASN A 122 22.84 54.96 -6.21
C ASN A 122 22.51 54.57 -7.65
N ASN A 123 22.23 53.29 -7.91
CA ASN A 123 21.85 52.81 -9.23
C ASN A 123 20.32 52.89 -9.42
N LYS A 124 19.87 53.88 -10.21
CA LYS A 124 18.45 54.09 -10.56
C LYS A 124 17.76 52.84 -11.12
N GLN A 125 18.50 51.89 -11.67
CA GLN A 125 17.97 50.63 -12.20
C GLN A 125 17.39 49.69 -11.11
N TYR A 126 17.82 49.83 -9.85
CA TYR A 126 17.44 48.94 -8.74
C TYR A 126 16.47 49.55 -7.73
N HIS A 127 16.12 50.83 -7.85
CA HIS A 127 15.22 51.52 -6.90
C HIS A 127 13.94 50.75 -6.58
N LYS A 128 13.25 50.19 -7.59
CA LYS A 128 12.03 49.38 -7.38
C LYS A 128 12.28 48.05 -6.69
N ALA A 129 13.49 47.49 -6.83
CA ALA A 129 13.87 46.26 -6.14
C ALA A 129 14.21 46.55 -4.67
N ILE A 130 14.92 47.63 -4.40
CA ILE A 130 15.24 48.11 -3.04
C ILE A 130 13.96 48.42 -2.26
N ASP A 131 13.01 49.14 -2.87
CA ASP A 131 11.70 49.42 -2.27
C ASP A 131 10.95 48.14 -1.86
N ILE A 132 11.04 47.06 -2.65
CA ILE A 132 10.43 45.77 -2.27
C ILE A 132 11.15 45.13 -1.07
N MET A 133 12.47 45.27 -0.97
CA MET A 133 13.22 44.76 0.18
C MET A 133 12.80 45.51 1.46
N ASP A 134 12.78 46.84 1.43
CA ASP A 134 12.50 47.67 2.60
C ASP A 134 11.03 47.62 3.03
N THR A 135 10.09 47.58 2.09
CA THR A 135 8.65 47.66 2.41
C THR A 135 7.98 46.31 2.60
N GLN A 136 8.56 45.21 2.11
CA GLN A 136 7.94 43.88 2.19
C GLN A 136 8.82 42.85 2.89
N LEU A 137 10.09 42.74 2.52
CA LEU A 137 10.95 41.67 3.04
C LEU A 137 11.47 41.99 4.44
N GLU A 138 12.02 43.19 4.65
CA GLU A 138 12.55 43.64 5.93
C GLU A 138 11.49 43.66 7.05
N PRO A 139 10.25 44.18 6.85
CA PRO A 139 9.23 44.20 7.91
C PRO A 139 8.76 42.79 8.28
N THR A 140 8.72 41.86 7.32
CA THR A 140 8.40 40.44 7.56
C THR A 140 9.46 39.78 8.44
N LEU A 141 10.74 40.12 8.22
CA LEU A 141 11.87 39.58 8.98
C LEU A 141 12.05 40.23 10.35
N LYS A 142 11.73 41.53 10.49
CA LYS A 142 11.76 42.28 11.77
C LYS A 142 10.63 41.89 12.72
N LYS A 143 9.43 41.58 12.19
CA LYS A 143 8.26 41.15 13.00
C LYS A 143 8.30 39.68 13.43
N TYR A 144 9.39 38.97 13.13
CA TYR A 144 9.50 37.55 13.32
C TYR A 144 9.51 37.14 14.82
N GLN A 145 8.53 36.32 15.23
CA GLN A 145 8.40 35.70 16.55
C GLN A 145 8.20 34.16 16.47
N GLY A 146 8.77 33.50 15.46
CA GLY A 146 8.55 32.06 15.28
C GLY A 146 9.25 31.19 16.33
N ARG A 147 8.65 30.04 16.65
CA ARG A 147 9.32 29.00 17.47
C ARG A 147 10.47 28.38 16.67
N ASN A 148 11.59 28.15 17.33
CA ASN A 148 12.76 27.39 16.82
C ASN A 148 13.43 27.98 15.56
N GLY A 149 13.33 29.28 15.29
CA GLY A 149 14.05 29.92 14.17
C GLY A 149 13.44 29.71 12.77
N HIS A 150 12.23 29.12 12.67
CA HIS A 150 11.49 28.95 11.41
C HIS A 150 10.40 30.00 11.17
N LEU A 151 10.25 30.46 9.92
CA LEU A 151 9.19 31.38 9.51
C LEU A 151 7.78 30.76 9.63
N SER A 152 6.78 31.59 9.97
CA SER A 152 5.38 31.17 10.01
C SER A 152 4.81 30.92 8.60
N TYR A 153 3.60 30.34 8.53
CA TYR A 153 2.90 30.14 7.26
C TYR A 153 2.68 31.43 6.48
N GLN A 154 2.31 32.52 7.18
CA GLN A 154 2.05 33.82 6.55
C GLN A 154 3.35 34.50 6.14
N ASP A 155 4.38 34.44 6.99
CA ASP A 155 5.68 35.05 6.70
C ASP A 155 6.35 34.35 5.51
N THR A 156 6.30 33.02 5.46
CA THR A 156 6.82 32.24 4.32
C THR A 156 6.11 32.61 3.01
N LYS A 157 4.80 32.88 3.06
CA LYS A 157 4.03 33.38 1.90
C LYS A 157 4.47 34.78 1.50
N GLN A 158 4.70 35.67 2.46
CA GLN A 158 5.15 37.04 2.20
C GLN A 158 6.56 37.06 1.61
N VAL A 159 7.50 36.30 2.17
CA VAL A 159 8.86 36.11 1.64
C VAL A 159 8.81 35.56 0.20
N HIS A 160 7.98 34.55 -0.07
CA HIS A 160 7.76 34.04 -1.42
C HIS A 160 7.29 35.15 -2.39
N VAL A 161 6.32 35.96 -1.98
CA VAL A 161 5.78 37.05 -2.81
C VAL A 161 6.83 38.14 -3.05
N ALA A 162 7.61 38.49 -2.02
CA ALA A 162 8.69 39.46 -2.11
C ALA A 162 9.75 39.01 -3.12
N PHE A 163 10.30 37.79 -2.99
CA PHE A 163 11.27 37.26 -3.96
C PHE A 163 10.71 37.19 -5.38
N LYS A 164 9.42 36.85 -5.53
CA LYS A 164 8.75 36.83 -6.84
C LYS A 164 8.69 38.21 -7.48
N LYS A 165 8.42 39.25 -6.68
CA LYS A 165 8.40 40.64 -7.16
C LYS A 165 9.82 41.12 -7.46
N LEU A 166 10.80 40.82 -6.60
CA LEU A 166 12.22 41.12 -6.83
C LEU A 166 12.71 40.54 -8.15
N ALA A 167 12.48 39.25 -8.40
CA ALA A 167 12.85 38.60 -9.66
C ALA A 167 12.22 39.26 -10.91
N LYS A 168 11.06 39.92 -10.78
CA LYS A 168 10.44 40.65 -11.89
C LYS A 168 11.10 42.01 -12.14
N GLN A 169 11.48 42.72 -11.09
CA GLN A 169 12.09 44.05 -11.19
C GLN A 169 13.57 44.00 -11.56
N LEU A 170 14.27 42.90 -11.22
CA LEU A 170 15.69 42.76 -11.55
C LEU A 170 15.93 42.55 -13.06
N PRO A 171 16.99 43.17 -13.63
CA PRO A 171 17.42 42.95 -15.00
C PRO A 171 17.91 41.51 -15.20
N LYS A 172 18.04 41.08 -16.47
CA LYS A 172 18.57 39.74 -16.77
C LYS A 172 20.00 39.61 -16.21
N GLY A 173 20.24 38.61 -15.38
CA GLY A 173 21.53 38.34 -14.74
C GLY A 173 21.40 37.39 -13.56
N ASP A 174 22.52 37.14 -12.88
CA ASP A 174 22.62 36.16 -11.78
C ASP A 174 21.71 36.50 -10.60
N LEU A 175 21.54 37.78 -10.25
CA LEU A 175 20.64 38.20 -9.15
C LEU A 175 19.16 37.91 -9.44
N LYS A 176 18.72 38.08 -10.70
CA LYS A 176 17.37 37.73 -11.12
C LYS A 176 17.14 36.24 -11.07
N GLU A 177 18.12 35.46 -11.54
CA GLU A 177 18.06 34.00 -11.47
C GLU A 177 18.02 33.53 -10.01
N LEU A 178 18.88 34.08 -9.15
CA LEU A 178 18.90 33.80 -7.72
C LEU A 178 17.54 34.07 -7.07
N CYS A 179 16.95 35.24 -7.27
CA CYS A 179 15.63 35.57 -6.75
C CYS A 179 14.53 34.65 -7.31
N THR A 180 14.65 34.20 -8.56
CA THR A 180 13.72 33.24 -9.18
C THR A 180 13.80 31.87 -8.50
N ILE A 181 15.01 31.39 -8.21
CA ILE A 181 15.20 30.11 -7.51
C ILE A 181 14.77 30.23 -6.04
N LEU A 182 15.11 31.32 -5.34
CA LEU A 182 14.62 31.59 -3.98
C LEU A 182 13.09 31.63 -3.92
N THR A 183 12.44 32.22 -4.92
CA THR A 183 10.97 32.19 -5.08
C THR A 183 10.43 30.76 -5.18
N GLN A 184 11.10 29.91 -5.95
CA GLN A 184 10.69 28.51 -6.14
C GLN A 184 10.83 27.70 -4.85
N HIS A 185 11.96 27.85 -4.15
CA HIS A 185 12.23 27.19 -2.89
C HIS A 185 11.24 27.63 -1.80
N THR A 186 11.01 28.92 -1.62
CA THR A 186 10.04 29.44 -0.62
C THR A 186 8.59 29.13 -0.98
N LYS A 187 8.24 29.09 -2.27
CA LYS A 187 6.92 28.61 -2.73
C LYS A 187 6.68 27.16 -2.37
N CYS A 188 7.68 26.30 -2.55
CA CYS A 188 7.60 24.89 -2.19
C CYS A 188 7.33 24.73 -0.68
N ASP A 189 8.01 25.50 0.16
CA ASP A 189 7.86 25.45 1.62
C ASP A 189 6.47 25.95 2.06
N TRP A 190 6.02 27.07 1.49
CA TRP A 190 4.66 27.57 1.69
C TRP A 190 3.59 26.55 1.27
N MET A 191 3.76 25.90 0.12
CA MET A 191 2.83 24.88 -0.36
C MET A 191 2.85 23.63 0.52
N GLN A 192 4.02 23.24 1.04
CA GLN A 192 4.17 22.13 2.00
C GLN A 192 3.39 22.44 3.28
N MET A 193 3.59 23.61 3.89
CA MET A 193 2.85 24.03 5.10
C MET A 193 1.33 24.09 4.85
N LYS A 194 0.90 24.58 3.68
CA LYS A 194 -0.53 24.58 3.30
C LYS A 194 -1.09 23.16 3.19
N HIS A 195 -0.31 22.27 2.59
CA HIS A 195 -0.70 20.89 2.38
C HIS A 195 -0.87 20.15 3.70
N GLU A 196 0.08 20.31 4.62
CA GLU A 196 0.05 19.71 5.97
C GLU A 196 -1.13 20.20 6.79
N LYS A 197 -1.42 21.51 6.79
CA LYS A 197 -2.60 22.05 7.49
C LYS A 197 -3.91 21.41 7.01
N LEU A 198 -4.01 21.14 5.71
CA LEU A 198 -5.17 20.47 5.12
C LEU A 198 -5.16 18.96 5.37
N GLN A 199 -3.99 18.31 5.29
CA GLN A 199 -3.82 16.90 5.64
C GLN A 199 -4.20 16.64 7.10
N ALA A 200 -3.74 17.47 8.05
CA ALA A 200 -4.09 17.35 9.46
C ALA A 200 -5.60 17.42 9.71
N LYS A 201 -6.32 18.28 8.96
CA LYS A 201 -7.79 18.37 9.04
C LYS A 201 -8.46 17.07 8.57
N GLN A 202 -8.00 16.50 7.45
CA GLN A 202 -8.57 15.26 6.93
C GLN A 202 -8.12 14.02 7.67
N LEU A 203 -6.90 14.02 8.21
CA LEU A 203 -6.35 12.91 8.96
C LEU A 203 -7.25 12.60 10.16
N LYS A 204 -7.81 13.61 10.83
CA LYS A 204 -8.80 13.40 11.90
C LYS A 204 -10.02 12.60 11.42
N GLU A 205 -10.53 12.89 10.22
CA GLU A 205 -11.67 12.16 9.65
C GLU A 205 -11.29 10.74 9.23
N TYR A 206 -10.15 10.59 8.56
CA TYR A 206 -9.70 9.32 8.00
C TYR A 206 -9.12 8.37 9.04
N LEU A 207 -8.54 8.86 10.15
CA LEU A 207 -8.13 8.02 11.27
C LEU A 207 -9.33 7.28 11.87
N ALA A 208 -10.50 7.93 11.96
CA ALA A 208 -11.73 7.27 12.41
C ALA A 208 -12.22 6.21 11.41
N LEU A 209 -12.07 6.46 10.11
CA LEU A 209 -12.41 5.51 9.04
C LEU A 209 -11.36 4.39 8.86
N GLY A 210 -10.15 4.59 9.37
CA GLY A 210 -9.06 3.63 9.39
C GLY A 210 -9.10 2.66 10.56
N LYS A 211 -10.03 2.84 11.51
CA LYS A 211 -10.24 1.88 12.58
C LYS A 211 -10.78 0.57 12.01
N PRO A 212 -10.27 -0.61 12.44
CA PRO A 212 -10.74 -1.90 11.98
C PRO A 212 -12.27 -2.05 11.97
N GLY A 213 -12.86 -2.35 10.81
CA GLY A 213 -14.31 -2.45 10.63
C GLY A 213 -15.05 -1.12 10.37
N ALA A 214 -14.35 0.02 10.34
CA ALA A 214 -14.89 1.29 9.87
C ALA A 214 -14.75 1.42 8.34
N GLY A 215 -15.53 2.31 7.76
CA GLY A 215 -15.44 2.57 6.33
C GLY A 215 -16.49 3.52 5.80
N LYS A 216 -16.40 3.79 4.49
CA LYS A 216 -17.41 4.50 3.73
C LYS A 216 -17.55 3.87 2.36
N ALA A 217 -18.77 3.82 1.86
CA ALA A 217 -19.08 3.32 0.53
C ALA A 217 -19.93 4.35 -0.20
N THR A 218 -19.70 4.47 -1.51
CA THR A 218 -20.57 5.23 -2.41
C THR A 218 -20.89 4.34 -3.60
N THR A 219 -22.15 3.98 -3.73
CA THR A 219 -22.64 3.12 -4.80
C THR A 219 -23.41 3.96 -5.80
N TYR A 220 -23.00 3.87 -7.06
CA TYR A 220 -23.73 4.37 -8.21
C TYR A 220 -24.39 3.17 -8.89
N SER A 221 -25.71 3.17 -8.94
CA SER A 221 -26.48 2.13 -9.61
C SER A 221 -27.18 2.72 -10.81
N VAL A 222 -27.01 2.08 -11.97
CA VAL A 222 -27.77 2.35 -13.18
C VAL A 222 -28.48 1.05 -13.55
N GLY A 223 -29.79 1.02 -13.35
CA GLY A 223 -30.63 -0.12 -13.71
C GLY A 223 -31.37 0.17 -15.02
N VAL A 224 -31.27 -0.76 -15.97
CA VAL A 224 -32.20 -0.85 -17.11
C VAL A 224 -33.11 -2.04 -16.86
N ASN A 225 -34.38 -1.76 -16.58
CA ASN A 225 -35.41 -2.79 -16.48
C ASN A 225 -36.04 -2.95 -17.86
N THR A 226 -35.83 -4.09 -18.52
CA THR A 226 -36.58 -4.50 -19.71
C THR A 226 -37.53 -5.64 -19.33
N GLY A 227 -38.82 -5.33 -19.21
CA GLY A 227 -39.87 -6.33 -19.05
C GLY A 227 -40.56 -6.58 -20.39
N ALA A 228 -40.56 -7.84 -20.86
CA ALA A 228 -41.33 -8.26 -22.02
C ALA A 228 -42.41 -9.24 -21.55
N SER A 229 -43.68 -8.83 -21.56
CA SER A 229 -44.82 -9.72 -21.37
C SER A 229 -45.23 -10.29 -22.73
N LEU A 230 -45.10 -11.61 -22.91
CA LEU A 230 -45.67 -12.31 -24.06
C LEU A 230 -47.15 -12.61 -23.77
N LEU A 231 -48.01 -11.79 -24.38
CA LEU A 231 -49.41 -11.98 -24.79
C LEU A 231 -50.39 -12.69 -23.83
N ALA A 232 -51.50 -12.00 -23.52
CA ALA A 232 -52.72 -12.59 -22.98
C ALA A 232 -53.43 -13.45 -24.04
N VAL A 233 -53.94 -14.63 -23.65
CA VAL A 233 -54.87 -15.41 -24.48
C VAL A 233 -56.26 -14.75 -24.36
N PRO A 234 -56.89 -14.30 -25.45
CA PRO A 234 -58.24 -13.73 -25.38
C PRO A 234 -59.24 -14.82 -24.96
N GLY A 235 -60.01 -14.57 -23.91
CA GLY A 235 -61.18 -15.37 -23.53
C GLY A 235 -61.04 -16.27 -22.29
N THR A 236 -59.92 -16.27 -21.58
CA THR A 236 -59.81 -16.95 -20.28
C THR A 236 -59.11 -16.05 -19.25
N GLU A 237 -59.70 -15.92 -18.06
CA GLU A 237 -59.13 -15.13 -16.95
C GLU A 237 -57.91 -15.80 -16.27
N ALA A 238 -57.28 -16.78 -16.90
CA ALA A 238 -56.11 -17.49 -16.36
C ALA A 238 -54.80 -16.98 -16.99
N LYS A 239 -53.94 -16.38 -16.17
CA LYS A 239 -52.54 -16.05 -16.54
C LYS A 239 -51.66 -17.28 -16.36
N VAL A 240 -51.21 -17.90 -17.45
CA VAL A 240 -50.18 -18.96 -17.45
C VAL A 240 -49.20 -18.69 -18.58
N GLY A 241 -47.94 -18.35 -18.25
CA GLY A 241 -46.87 -18.17 -19.23
C GLY A 241 -45.52 -17.84 -18.57
N PRO A 242 -44.38 -18.26 -19.16
CA PRO A 242 -43.04 -17.98 -18.63
C PRO A 242 -42.74 -16.48 -18.72
N PHE A 243 -42.37 -15.87 -17.60
CA PHE A 243 -41.83 -14.52 -17.54
C PHE A 243 -40.30 -14.59 -17.64
N VAL A 244 -39.72 -13.75 -18.49
CA VAL A 244 -38.27 -13.50 -18.51
C VAL A 244 -38.07 -12.02 -18.20
N ASP A 245 -37.86 -11.72 -16.92
CA ASP A 245 -37.36 -10.40 -16.52
C ASP A 245 -35.84 -10.41 -16.66
N LEU A 246 -35.33 -9.93 -17.79
CA LEU A 246 -33.92 -9.60 -17.95
C LEU A 246 -33.69 -8.22 -17.33
N SER A 247 -33.25 -8.18 -16.07
CA SER A 247 -32.71 -6.96 -15.48
C SER A 247 -31.20 -6.91 -15.76
N TRP A 248 -30.74 -5.89 -16.49
CA TRP A 248 -29.31 -5.58 -16.59
C TRP A 248 -29.02 -4.40 -15.65
N GLY A 249 -28.43 -4.73 -14.50
CA GLY A 249 -27.93 -3.73 -13.56
C GLY A 249 -26.41 -3.57 -13.69
N LEU A 250 -25.95 -2.38 -14.10
CA LEU A 250 -24.57 -1.97 -13.94
C LEU A 250 -24.47 -1.17 -12.63
N SER A 251 -23.71 -1.70 -11.68
CA SER A 251 -23.39 -0.99 -10.44
C SER A 251 -21.90 -0.74 -10.36
N THR A 252 -21.52 0.49 -10.02
CA THR A 252 -20.16 0.86 -9.65
C THR A 252 -20.16 1.30 -8.20
N GLU A 253 -19.48 0.56 -7.34
CA GLU A 253 -19.27 0.93 -5.94
C GLU A 253 -17.83 1.37 -5.75
N THR A 254 -17.65 2.54 -5.12
CA THR A 254 -16.34 2.96 -4.59
C THR A 254 -16.38 2.84 -3.08
N ARG A 255 -15.47 2.08 -2.49
CA ARG A 255 -15.41 1.84 -1.05
C ARG A 255 -14.04 2.22 -0.49
N PHE A 256 -14.07 2.79 0.72
CA PHE A 256 -12.90 2.97 1.57
C PHE A 256 -13.18 2.24 2.88
N ASN A 257 -12.43 1.19 3.20
CA ASN A 257 -12.68 0.31 4.33
C ASN A 257 -11.36 -0.05 5.01
N ALA A 258 -11.42 -0.26 6.32
CA ALA A 258 -10.33 -0.82 7.09
C ALA A 258 -10.64 -2.28 7.43
N ASP A 259 -9.71 -3.18 7.14
CA ASP A 259 -9.83 -4.57 7.55
C ASP A 259 -9.56 -4.75 9.05
N ASP A 260 -9.64 -5.98 9.55
CA ASP A 260 -9.44 -6.28 10.95
C ASP A 260 -7.99 -6.12 11.45
N GLU A 261 -7.03 -5.96 10.54
CA GLU A 261 -5.63 -5.66 10.86
C GLU A 261 -5.38 -4.15 10.92
N GLY A 262 -6.26 -3.33 10.34
CA GLY A 262 -6.07 -1.89 10.19
C GLY A 262 -5.49 -1.49 8.83
N LEU A 263 -5.35 -2.45 7.90
CA LEU A 263 -5.06 -2.18 6.50
C LEU A 263 -6.24 -1.44 5.88
N VAL A 264 -5.93 -0.45 5.06
CA VAL A 264 -6.91 0.43 4.45
C VAL A 264 -7.00 0.14 2.96
N PHE A 265 -8.21 -0.12 2.49
CA PHE A 265 -8.49 -0.44 1.10
C PHE A 265 -9.27 0.69 0.45
N GLU A 266 -8.86 1.06 -0.77
CA GLU A 266 -9.69 1.82 -1.70
C GLU A 266 -10.12 0.88 -2.81
N GLU A 267 -11.40 0.52 -2.82
CA GLU A 267 -11.99 -0.49 -3.70
C GLU A 267 -12.89 0.16 -4.75
N ILE A 268 -12.86 -0.41 -5.96
CA ILE A 268 -13.78 -0.08 -7.04
C ILE A 268 -14.35 -1.39 -7.58
N SER A 269 -15.63 -1.62 -7.31
CA SER A 269 -16.36 -2.82 -7.72
C SER A 269 -17.22 -2.53 -8.94
N HIS A 270 -17.23 -3.47 -9.89
CA HIS A 270 -18.15 -3.46 -11.02
C HIS A 270 -19.03 -4.71 -10.92
N GLY A 271 -20.27 -4.50 -10.47
CA GLY A 271 -21.25 -5.57 -10.39
C GLY A 271 -22.04 -5.68 -11.68
N VAL A 272 -22.04 -6.87 -12.29
CA VAL A 272 -22.99 -7.25 -13.33
C VAL A 272 -23.98 -8.22 -12.69
N SER A 273 -25.22 -7.79 -12.56
CA SER A 273 -26.31 -8.67 -12.11
C SER A 273 -27.07 -9.17 -13.33
N ALA A 274 -27.07 -10.48 -13.56
CA ALA A 274 -27.92 -11.14 -14.53
C ALA A 274 -28.88 -12.06 -13.75
N GLY A 275 -30.10 -11.58 -13.50
CA GLY A 275 -31.15 -12.38 -12.88
C GLY A 275 -31.90 -13.17 -13.95
N LEU A 276 -31.70 -14.49 -14.03
CA LEU A 276 -32.62 -15.39 -14.74
C LEU A 276 -33.61 -15.94 -13.71
N LYS A 277 -34.77 -15.30 -13.55
CA LYS A 277 -35.91 -15.93 -12.86
C LYS A 277 -36.71 -16.74 -13.88
N GLY A 278 -36.17 -17.90 -14.27
CA GLY A 278 -36.83 -18.83 -15.19
C GLY A 278 -37.06 -20.17 -14.50
N GLY A 279 -38.28 -20.45 -14.07
CA GLY A 279 -38.66 -21.77 -13.58
C GLY A 279 -38.98 -22.69 -14.75
N VAL A 280 -38.00 -23.47 -15.23
CA VAL A 280 -38.20 -24.79 -15.85
C VAL A 280 -36.95 -25.64 -15.63
N GLN A 281 -37.17 -26.87 -15.18
CA GLN A 281 -36.22 -27.96 -14.93
C GLN A 281 -35.27 -28.17 -16.13
N ALA A 282 -34.02 -27.72 -16.05
CA ALA A 282 -32.98 -28.07 -17.01
C ALA A 282 -31.72 -28.50 -16.25
N SER A 283 -31.47 -29.80 -16.30
CA SER A 283 -30.34 -30.50 -15.68
C SER A 283 -29.00 -30.00 -16.25
N LEU A 284 -28.22 -29.29 -15.43
CA LEU A 284 -26.81 -29.01 -15.68
C LEU A 284 -25.94 -29.86 -14.73
N SER A 285 -25.40 -30.94 -15.30
CA SER A 285 -24.33 -31.82 -14.80
C SER A 285 -24.62 -32.75 -13.61
N LYS A 286 -24.22 -34.03 -13.78
CA LYS A 286 -24.63 -35.23 -13.04
C LYS A 286 -23.95 -35.48 -11.67
N GLU A 287 -23.29 -34.51 -11.05
CA GLU A 287 -22.44 -34.77 -9.86
C GLU A 287 -22.95 -34.22 -8.51
N VAL A 288 -24.13 -33.60 -8.45
CA VAL A 288 -24.72 -33.21 -7.16
C VAL A 288 -26.17 -33.67 -7.12
N GLY A 289 -26.39 -34.86 -6.56
CA GLY A 289 -27.72 -35.37 -6.25
C GLY A 289 -28.36 -34.52 -5.15
N LEU A 290 -29.08 -33.47 -5.53
CA LEU A 290 -29.94 -32.70 -4.65
C LEU A 290 -31.23 -32.34 -5.41
N ASN A 291 -32.28 -33.12 -5.16
CA ASN A 291 -33.64 -32.80 -5.57
C ASN A 291 -34.22 -31.77 -4.58
N ALA A 292 -33.99 -30.49 -4.84
CA ALA A 292 -34.72 -29.40 -4.22
C ALA A 292 -34.88 -28.27 -5.25
N GLN A 293 -36.11 -27.79 -5.46
CA GLN A 293 -36.42 -26.65 -6.33
C GLN A 293 -35.59 -25.42 -5.90
N ALA A 294 -34.53 -25.11 -6.64
CA ALA A 294 -33.63 -23.99 -6.37
C ALA A 294 -33.77 -22.93 -7.47
N ASN A 295 -34.21 -21.74 -7.09
CA ASN A 295 -34.06 -20.53 -7.90
C ASN A 295 -32.57 -20.14 -7.88
N ALA A 296 -31.78 -20.66 -8.84
CA ALA A 296 -30.36 -20.35 -8.93
C ALA A 296 -30.13 -19.01 -9.64
N SER A 297 -30.05 -17.91 -8.88
CA SER A 297 -29.45 -16.66 -9.35
C SER A 297 -27.95 -16.67 -9.03
N GLY A 298 -27.10 -16.67 -10.07
CA GLY A 298 -25.66 -16.50 -9.92
C GLY A 298 -25.26 -15.04 -10.07
N GLN A 299 -24.59 -14.47 -9.07
CA GLN A 299 -24.03 -13.12 -9.15
C GLN A 299 -22.50 -13.17 -9.10
N GLY A 300 -21.84 -12.59 -10.10
CA GLY A 300 -20.39 -12.41 -10.15
C GLY A 300 -20.02 -10.94 -9.96
N ASN A 301 -19.06 -10.66 -9.07
CA ASN A 301 -18.52 -9.31 -8.88
C ASN A 301 -17.00 -9.33 -9.09
N LEU A 302 -16.48 -8.33 -9.81
CA LEU A 302 -15.06 -8.07 -9.96
C LEU A 302 -14.73 -6.74 -9.28
N THR A 303 -13.86 -6.80 -8.29
CA THR A 303 -13.40 -5.61 -7.56
C THR A 303 -11.91 -5.43 -7.74
N TYR A 304 -11.50 -4.20 -8.05
CA TYR A 304 -10.10 -3.79 -7.98
C TYR A 304 -9.87 -3.02 -6.69
N PHE A 305 -8.75 -3.27 -6.03
CA PHE A 305 -8.41 -2.57 -4.79
C PHE A 305 -6.99 -1.98 -4.85
N LYS A 306 -6.83 -0.90 -4.10
CA LYS A 306 -5.53 -0.39 -3.67
C LYS A 306 -5.42 -0.56 -2.16
N GLU A 307 -4.37 -1.21 -1.73
CA GLU A 307 -4.08 -1.44 -0.33
C GLU A 307 -3.06 -0.42 0.19
N TRP A 308 -3.37 0.11 1.37
CA TRP A 308 -2.57 1.06 2.12
C TRP A 308 -2.31 0.49 3.50
N ASN A 309 -1.10 0.72 4.01
CA ASN A 309 -0.72 0.26 5.35
C ASN A 309 -1.69 0.75 6.43
N ASN A 310 -2.04 2.03 6.36
CA ASN A 310 -2.97 2.67 7.28
C ASN A 310 -3.51 3.97 6.68
N SER A 311 -4.38 4.65 7.43
CA SER A 311 -4.99 5.91 7.00
C SER A 311 -3.99 7.08 6.91
N LYS A 312 -2.89 7.06 7.68
CA LYS A 312 -1.84 8.08 7.59
C LYS A 312 -1.14 7.99 6.25
N ASP A 313 -0.78 6.78 5.81
CA ASP A 313 -0.16 6.52 4.51
C ASP A 313 -1.07 6.91 3.35
N TYR A 314 -2.36 6.57 3.44
CA TYR A 314 -3.38 6.99 2.45
C TYR A 314 -3.42 8.51 2.29
N ILE A 315 -3.51 9.25 3.41
CA ILE A 315 -3.58 10.72 3.40
C ILE A 315 -2.24 11.36 2.99
N ALA A 316 -1.11 10.77 3.36
CA ALA A 316 0.21 11.24 2.95
C ALA A 316 0.35 11.22 1.41
N GLN A 317 -0.19 10.19 0.75
CA GLN A 317 0.01 10.00 -0.70
C GLN A 317 -1.07 10.62 -1.57
N ASN A 318 -2.34 10.59 -1.13
CA ASN A 318 -3.45 11.17 -1.88
C ASN A 318 -3.66 12.65 -1.52
N GLY A 319 -3.33 13.02 -0.28
CA GLY A 319 -3.55 14.35 0.25
C GLY A 319 -5.02 14.77 0.21
N PRO A 320 -5.30 16.05 0.50
CA PRO A 320 -6.65 16.57 0.51
C PRO A 320 -7.29 16.77 -0.84
N ASP A 321 -6.47 16.81 -1.87
CA ASP A 321 -6.87 17.01 -3.25
C ASP A 321 -5.73 16.55 -4.14
N ALA A 322 -5.98 15.54 -4.98
CA ALA A 322 -5.00 14.97 -5.90
C ALA A 322 -4.31 16.03 -6.77
N LYS A 323 -5.03 17.09 -7.17
CA LYS A 323 -4.48 18.18 -7.98
C LYS A 323 -3.45 18.99 -7.20
N LYS A 324 -3.74 19.32 -5.93
CA LYS A 324 -2.81 20.04 -5.05
C LYS A 324 -1.61 19.18 -4.68
N THR A 325 -1.81 17.90 -4.39
CA THR A 325 -0.73 16.95 -4.12
C THR A 325 0.22 16.83 -5.32
N LYS A 326 -0.33 16.71 -6.54
CA LYS A 326 0.46 16.70 -7.77
C LYS A 326 1.24 18.01 -7.99
N ALA A 327 0.60 19.14 -7.71
CA ALA A 327 1.26 20.45 -7.80
C ALA A 327 2.41 20.60 -6.79
N LEU A 328 2.23 20.14 -5.55
CA LEU A 328 3.28 20.12 -4.53
C LEU A 328 4.44 19.20 -4.93
N LYS A 329 4.15 17.96 -5.36
CA LYS A 329 5.19 17.03 -5.85
C LYS A 329 6.00 17.65 -7.00
N LYS A 330 5.34 18.36 -7.92
CA LYS A 330 6.01 19.12 -8.98
C LYS A 330 6.92 20.23 -8.42
N GLN A 331 6.47 21.01 -7.44
CA GLN A 331 7.30 22.05 -6.83
C GLN A 331 8.49 21.47 -6.06
N LYS A 332 8.31 20.36 -5.33
CA LYS A 332 9.42 19.64 -4.68
C LYS A 332 10.48 19.20 -5.68
N GLN A 333 10.06 18.61 -6.80
CA GLN A 333 11.01 18.21 -7.84
C GLN A 333 11.73 19.41 -8.47
N LEU A 334 11.02 20.51 -8.69
CA LEU A 334 11.66 21.74 -9.19
C LEU A 334 12.72 22.25 -8.20
N ALA A 335 12.41 22.33 -6.90
CA ALA A 335 13.37 22.72 -5.87
C ALA A 335 14.58 21.78 -5.80
N ALA A 336 14.37 20.46 -5.88
CA ALA A 336 15.44 19.46 -5.96
C ALA A 336 16.32 19.65 -7.20
N ASN A 337 15.73 20.01 -8.35
CA ASN A 337 16.49 20.27 -9.57
C ASN A 337 17.32 21.56 -9.48
N SER A 338 16.82 22.60 -8.81
CA SER A 338 17.46 23.92 -8.73
C SER A 338 18.47 24.08 -7.58
N GLN A 339 18.52 23.15 -6.63
CA GLN A 339 19.34 23.29 -5.40
C GLN A 339 20.83 23.52 -5.68
N HIS A 340 21.40 22.85 -6.68
CA HIS A 340 22.81 22.99 -7.04
C HIS A 340 23.09 24.39 -7.59
N ARG A 341 22.24 24.87 -8.51
CA ARG A 341 22.36 26.22 -9.07
C ARG A 341 22.13 27.29 -8.00
N LEU A 342 21.26 27.04 -7.03
CA LEU A 342 21.08 27.94 -5.88
C LEU A 342 22.37 28.07 -5.06
N ASN A 343 23.00 26.95 -4.73
CA ASN A 343 24.28 26.95 -4.00
C ASN A 343 25.37 27.69 -4.79
N ASP A 344 25.44 27.46 -6.11
CA ASP A 344 26.38 28.16 -6.98
C ASP A 344 26.13 29.67 -6.99
N LEU A 345 24.87 30.12 -7.14
CA LEU A 345 24.51 31.53 -7.20
C LEU A 345 24.66 32.25 -5.86
N LEU A 346 24.34 31.59 -4.74
CA LEU A 346 24.60 32.14 -3.41
C LEU A 346 26.10 32.40 -3.21
N LYS A 347 26.96 31.49 -3.69
CA LYS A 347 28.41 31.64 -3.62
C LYS A 347 28.94 32.68 -4.61
N SER A 348 28.49 32.66 -5.86
CA SER A 348 29.03 33.53 -6.91
C SER A 348 28.55 34.97 -6.79
N ALA A 349 27.23 35.15 -6.58
CA ALA A 349 26.57 36.45 -6.60
C ALA A 349 26.52 37.13 -5.21
N LEU A 350 26.35 36.37 -4.12
CA LEU A 350 26.25 36.95 -2.76
C LEU A 350 27.46 36.64 -1.86
N LYS A 351 28.44 35.88 -2.36
CA LYS A 351 29.60 35.39 -1.58
C LYS A 351 29.23 34.59 -0.33
N ILE A 352 28.05 33.96 -0.34
CA ILE A 352 27.53 33.12 0.75
C ILE A 352 27.90 31.67 0.48
N ASN A 353 28.54 31.01 1.45
CA ASN A 353 28.67 29.55 1.41
C ASN A 353 27.33 28.90 1.80
N ALA A 354 26.78 28.08 0.90
CA ALA A 354 25.49 27.45 1.08
C ALA A 354 25.56 25.93 0.90
N ASN A 355 24.71 25.22 1.63
CA ASN A 355 24.44 23.80 1.49
C ASN A 355 22.93 23.58 1.52
N VAL A 356 22.22 24.23 0.59
CA VAL A 356 20.79 24.03 0.43
C VAL A 356 20.55 22.64 -0.12
N ASN A 357 19.79 21.84 0.62
CA ASN A 357 19.35 20.51 0.22
C ASN A 357 17.81 20.49 0.19
N ALA A 358 17.24 20.26 -0.99
CA ALA A 358 15.82 20.13 -1.21
C ALA A 358 15.49 18.67 -1.54
N PRO A 359 14.84 17.92 -0.63
CA PRO A 359 14.51 16.53 -0.88
C PRO A 359 13.54 16.40 -2.05
N ALA A 360 13.79 15.43 -2.93
CA ALA A 360 12.87 15.06 -3.98
C ALA A 360 11.53 14.55 -3.39
N PRO A 361 10.40 14.67 -4.12
CA PRO A 361 9.14 14.13 -3.63
C PRO A 361 9.22 12.61 -3.50
N GLU A 362 8.72 12.08 -2.38
CA GLU A 362 8.50 10.64 -2.24
C GLU A 362 7.50 10.15 -3.29
N ARG A 363 7.89 9.08 -3.97
CA ARG A 363 7.10 8.42 -5.02
C ARG A 363 6.85 6.99 -4.60
N THR A 364 5.94 6.83 -3.66
CA THR A 364 5.38 5.55 -3.25
C THR A 364 4.10 5.26 -4.03
N LYS A 365 3.76 3.98 -4.12
CA LYS A 365 2.52 3.49 -4.70
C LYS A 365 1.91 2.47 -3.74
N PRO A 366 0.57 2.45 -3.61
CA PRO A 366 -0.10 1.40 -2.85
C PRO A 366 0.11 0.07 -3.56
N LEU A 367 -0.03 -1.00 -2.78
CA LEU A 367 -0.19 -2.33 -3.35
C LEU A 367 -1.52 -2.38 -4.09
N THR A 368 -1.60 -3.21 -5.11
CA THR A 368 -2.80 -3.31 -5.95
C THR A 368 -3.15 -4.75 -6.15
N GLY A 369 -4.45 -5.01 -6.18
CA GLY A 369 -4.96 -6.33 -6.46
C GLY A 369 -6.36 -6.28 -7.03
N PHE A 370 -6.90 -7.45 -7.23
CA PHE A 370 -8.30 -7.63 -7.55
C PHE A 370 -8.85 -8.85 -6.83
N TYR A 371 -10.16 -8.87 -6.65
CA TYR A 371 -10.84 -10.06 -6.18
C TYR A 371 -12.09 -10.32 -6.99
N THR A 372 -12.39 -11.60 -7.17
CA THR A 372 -13.60 -12.09 -7.82
C THR A 372 -14.46 -12.78 -6.79
N THR A 373 -15.71 -12.36 -6.66
CA THR A 373 -16.69 -13.01 -5.79
C THR A 373 -17.72 -13.73 -6.64
N LYS A 374 -17.88 -15.03 -6.37
CA LYS A 374 -18.95 -15.86 -6.94
C LYS A 374 -19.94 -16.16 -5.83
N ALA A 375 -21.17 -15.70 -5.95
CA ALA A 375 -22.25 -15.98 -5.00
C ALA A 375 -23.32 -16.86 -5.65
N GLY A 376 -23.79 -17.85 -4.91
CA GLY A 376 -24.96 -18.66 -5.24
C GLY A 376 -25.97 -18.58 -4.09
N ASP A 377 -27.19 -18.16 -4.41
CA ASP A 377 -28.30 -18.19 -3.47
C ASP A 377 -28.92 -19.58 -3.43
N VAL A 378 -29.09 -20.13 -2.23
CA VAL A 378 -29.96 -21.29 -2.00
C VAL A 378 -31.15 -20.77 -1.21
N GLY A 379 -32.11 -20.18 -1.94
CA GLY A 379 -33.36 -19.73 -1.35
C GLY A 379 -34.17 -20.94 -0.86
N VAL A 380 -34.11 -21.23 0.44
CA VAL A 380 -35.03 -22.17 1.08
C VAL A 380 -36.04 -21.33 1.85
N SER A 381 -37.25 -21.17 1.33
CA SER A 381 -38.37 -20.65 2.13
C SER A 381 -38.83 -21.79 3.04
N VAL A 382 -38.74 -21.59 4.34
CA VAL A 382 -38.95 -22.66 5.32
C VAL A 382 -40.31 -22.49 5.99
N ASN A 383 -41.15 -23.52 5.92
CA ASN A 383 -42.41 -23.57 6.68
C ASN A 383 -42.12 -23.95 8.14
N ALA A 384 -43.00 -23.53 9.05
CA ALA A 384 -42.82 -23.70 10.49
C ALA A 384 -42.51 -25.16 10.92
N GLY A 385 -41.50 -25.35 11.77
CA GLY A 385 -41.21 -26.62 12.45
C GLY A 385 -39.93 -27.36 12.05
N THR A 386 -39.11 -26.86 11.13
CA THR A 386 -37.87 -27.52 10.72
C THR A 386 -36.64 -27.00 11.49
N SER A 387 -35.85 -27.90 12.07
CA SER A 387 -34.52 -27.60 12.59
C SER A 387 -33.53 -27.38 11.45
N PHE A 388 -32.65 -26.38 11.59
CA PHE A 388 -31.55 -26.11 10.66
C PHE A 388 -30.24 -26.21 11.42
N ASN A 389 -29.37 -27.16 11.06
CA ASN A 389 -28.00 -27.14 11.55
C ASN A 389 -27.22 -26.03 10.82
N VAL A 390 -26.96 -24.93 11.53
CA VAL A 390 -26.02 -23.87 11.10
C VAL A 390 -24.62 -24.23 11.60
N GLY A 391 -24.03 -25.22 10.94
CA GLY A 391 -22.65 -25.64 11.20
C GLY A 391 -22.47 -26.25 12.59
N ALA A 392 -21.52 -25.71 13.35
CA ALA A 392 -21.09 -26.19 14.67
C ALA A 392 -21.74 -25.43 15.85
N LEU A 393 -22.66 -24.51 15.58
CA LEU A 393 -23.52 -23.92 16.59
C LEU A 393 -24.86 -24.66 16.50
N ASP A 394 -25.21 -25.41 17.54
CA ASP A 394 -26.52 -26.05 17.68
C ASP A 394 -27.58 -24.96 17.87
N VAL A 395 -28.13 -24.43 16.76
CA VAL A 395 -29.20 -23.43 16.80
C VAL A 395 -30.54 -24.13 16.55
N ASN A 396 -31.34 -24.30 17.60
CA ASN A 396 -32.61 -25.02 17.58
C ASN A 396 -33.81 -24.09 17.34
N PHE A 397 -34.20 -23.90 16.07
CA PHE A 397 -35.26 -22.95 15.70
C PHE A 397 -36.68 -23.45 16.00
N GLY A 398 -37.49 -22.60 16.65
CA GLY A 398 -38.93 -22.81 16.83
C GLY A 398 -39.77 -21.92 15.91
N GLY A 399 -40.27 -22.46 14.79
CA GLY A 399 -41.42 -21.94 14.02
C GLY A 399 -41.27 -20.66 13.16
N GLY A 400 -41.57 -20.77 11.86
CA GLY A 400 -42.11 -19.66 11.03
C GLY A 400 -41.16 -18.59 10.48
N PHE A 401 -39.88 -18.86 10.26
CA PHE A 401 -38.90 -17.84 9.84
C PHE A 401 -38.70 -17.71 8.33
N ALA A 402 -38.60 -16.47 7.85
CA ALA A 402 -37.95 -16.15 6.58
C ALA A 402 -36.42 -16.18 6.79
N ALA A 403 -35.81 -17.36 6.64
CA ALA A 403 -34.37 -17.53 6.62
C ALA A 403 -33.86 -17.50 5.17
N SER A 404 -32.71 -16.87 4.94
CA SER A 404 -32.00 -17.01 3.66
C SER A 404 -30.60 -17.55 3.91
N ARG A 405 -30.19 -18.53 3.11
CA ARG A 405 -28.83 -19.06 3.10
C ARG A 405 -28.17 -18.75 1.78
N SER A 406 -27.00 -18.12 1.83
CA SER A 406 -26.17 -17.89 0.64
C SER A 406 -24.76 -18.44 0.85
N LYS A 407 -24.15 -18.87 -0.24
CA LYS A 407 -22.74 -19.26 -0.27
C LYS A 407 -22.01 -18.34 -1.22
N SER A 408 -20.82 -17.90 -0.82
CA SER A 408 -19.96 -17.13 -1.69
C SER A 408 -18.51 -17.53 -1.53
N THR A 409 -17.80 -17.61 -2.66
CA THR A 409 -16.35 -17.76 -2.67
C THR A 409 -15.74 -16.50 -3.28
N THR A 410 -14.79 -15.91 -2.56
CA THR A 410 -14.01 -14.76 -3.01
C THR A 410 -12.54 -15.16 -3.15
N ASP A 411 -12.04 -15.10 -4.38
CA ASP A 411 -10.63 -15.29 -4.70
C ASP A 411 -9.96 -13.92 -4.78
N ILE A 412 -8.91 -13.70 -3.99
CA ILE A 412 -8.21 -12.42 -3.87
C ILE A 412 -6.78 -12.61 -4.38
N TYR A 413 -6.39 -11.75 -5.31
CA TYR A 413 -5.06 -11.69 -5.88
C TYR A 413 -4.46 -10.32 -5.61
N GLU A 414 -3.37 -10.30 -4.86
CA GLU A 414 -2.59 -9.10 -4.59
C GLU A 414 -1.21 -9.20 -5.25
N PHE A 415 -0.74 -8.09 -5.82
CA PHE A 415 0.54 -8.02 -6.51
C PHE A 415 1.50 -7.10 -5.78
N VAL A 416 2.64 -7.67 -5.35
CA VAL A 416 3.68 -6.98 -4.60
C VAL A 416 4.94 -6.85 -5.46
N PRO A 417 5.42 -5.62 -5.74
CA PRO A 417 6.69 -5.44 -6.42
C PRO A 417 7.84 -5.78 -5.47
N ASN A 418 8.63 -6.80 -5.81
CA ASN A 418 9.79 -7.23 -5.04
C ASN A 418 11.11 -6.90 -5.77
N GLN A 419 12.06 -6.33 -5.05
CA GLN A 419 13.27 -5.78 -5.63
C GLN A 419 14.13 -6.89 -6.25
N LEU A 420 14.76 -6.61 -7.39
CA LEU A 420 15.58 -7.61 -8.09
C LEU A 420 16.65 -8.20 -7.16
N ALA A 421 17.29 -7.37 -6.34
CA ALA A 421 18.30 -7.84 -5.40
C ALA A 421 17.72 -8.78 -4.34
N ASP A 422 16.56 -8.46 -3.76
CA ASP A 422 15.95 -9.27 -2.70
C ASP A 422 15.54 -10.66 -3.21
N VAL A 423 15.03 -10.74 -4.44
CA VAL A 423 14.69 -12.01 -5.09
C VAL A 423 15.94 -12.79 -5.49
N VAL A 424 16.91 -12.15 -6.13
CA VAL A 424 18.14 -12.83 -6.60
C VAL A 424 19.03 -13.27 -5.43
N LEU A 425 19.04 -12.54 -4.31
CA LEU A 425 19.75 -12.94 -3.09
C LEU A 425 19.17 -14.24 -2.50
N LYS A 426 17.85 -14.46 -2.62
CA LYS A 426 17.18 -15.71 -2.18
C LYS A 426 17.32 -16.84 -3.20
N ASN A 427 17.28 -16.52 -4.49
CA ASN A 427 17.38 -17.48 -5.58
C ASN A 427 18.19 -16.89 -6.73
N LYS A 428 19.48 -17.23 -6.80
CA LYS A 428 20.40 -16.72 -7.82
C LYS A 428 19.95 -17.03 -9.26
N ALA A 429 19.25 -18.14 -9.48
CA ALA A 429 18.75 -18.53 -10.81
C ALA A 429 17.73 -17.55 -11.38
N LYS A 430 17.04 -16.76 -10.52
CA LYS A 430 16.15 -15.67 -10.96
C LYS A 430 16.88 -14.61 -11.77
N LEU A 431 18.21 -14.49 -11.63
CA LEU A 431 18.99 -13.57 -12.45
C LEU A 431 18.99 -13.97 -13.93
N ASP A 432 18.85 -15.26 -14.24
CA ASP A 432 18.84 -15.77 -15.62
C ASP A 432 17.52 -15.50 -16.36
N GLU A 433 16.45 -15.17 -15.62
CA GLU A 433 15.20 -14.66 -16.20
C GLU A 433 15.35 -13.22 -16.74
N LEU A 434 16.37 -12.48 -16.29
CA LEU A 434 16.60 -11.11 -16.75
C LEU A 434 17.26 -11.12 -18.14
N PRO A 435 16.83 -10.23 -19.05
CA PRO A 435 17.53 -10.01 -20.31
C PRO A 435 19.03 -9.75 -20.11
N SER A 436 19.87 -10.45 -20.86
CA SER A 436 21.34 -10.43 -20.69
C SER A 436 21.95 -9.03 -20.77
N ASN A 437 21.34 -8.14 -21.55
CA ASN A 437 21.76 -6.76 -21.70
C ASN A 437 21.61 -5.92 -20.42
N PHE A 438 20.76 -6.33 -19.47
CA PHE A 438 20.56 -5.58 -18.21
C PHE A 438 21.78 -5.60 -17.32
N THR A 439 22.56 -6.68 -17.38
CA THR A 439 23.74 -6.90 -16.55
C THR A 439 25.04 -6.93 -17.35
N HIS A 440 25.01 -6.56 -18.63
CA HIS A 440 26.18 -6.67 -19.53
C HIS A 440 27.43 -5.98 -19.00
N HIS A 441 27.32 -4.73 -18.56
CA HIS A 441 28.47 -4.00 -18.02
C HIS A 441 28.94 -4.58 -16.68
N ALA A 442 28.01 -4.94 -15.79
CA ALA A 442 28.34 -5.57 -14.51
C ALA A 442 29.05 -6.91 -14.71
N LYS A 443 28.59 -7.75 -15.64
CA LYS A 443 29.25 -9.00 -16.03
C LYS A 443 30.65 -8.75 -16.61
N LYS A 444 30.84 -7.70 -17.43
CA LYS A 444 32.18 -7.31 -17.90
C LYS A 444 33.12 -6.93 -16.75
N ILE A 445 32.64 -6.22 -15.73
CA ILE A 445 33.43 -5.89 -14.53
C ILE A 445 33.84 -7.17 -13.79
N LEU A 446 32.89 -8.08 -13.55
CA LEU A 446 33.18 -9.35 -12.88
C LEU A 446 34.09 -10.27 -13.69
N ALA A 447 34.03 -10.24 -15.03
CA ALA A 447 34.91 -11.03 -15.88
C ALA A 447 36.39 -10.59 -15.83
N THR A 448 36.68 -9.39 -15.31
CA THR A 448 38.07 -8.92 -15.18
C THR A 448 38.85 -9.55 -14.03
N SER A 449 38.17 -10.19 -13.07
CA SER A 449 38.79 -10.86 -11.93
C SER A 449 37.84 -11.83 -11.26
N ASN A 450 38.34 -13.03 -10.90
CA ASN A 450 37.59 -14.00 -10.10
C ASN A 450 37.54 -13.62 -8.60
N ASP A 451 38.16 -12.51 -8.18
CA ASP A 451 38.15 -12.03 -6.79
C ASP A 451 36.78 -11.39 -6.47
N PRO A 452 36.08 -11.81 -5.38
CA PRO A 452 34.85 -11.16 -4.94
C PRO A 452 35.01 -9.64 -4.65
N LYS A 453 36.24 -9.14 -4.45
CA LYS A 453 36.53 -7.69 -4.40
C LYS A 453 36.17 -6.95 -5.69
N ALA A 454 36.14 -7.62 -6.84
CA ALA A 454 35.67 -7.01 -8.10
C ALA A 454 34.19 -6.62 -8.01
N ALA A 455 33.36 -7.42 -7.34
CA ALA A 455 31.96 -7.11 -7.10
C ALA A 455 31.80 -5.90 -6.16
N ILE A 456 32.64 -5.80 -5.12
CA ILE A 456 32.67 -4.64 -4.22
C ILE A 456 33.09 -3.36 -4.97
N GLY A 457 34.12 -3.45 -5.82
CA GLY A 457 34.55 -2.36 -6.69
C GLY A 457 33.47 -1.93 -7.67
N GLY A 458 32.80 -2.89 -8.31
CA GLY A 458 31.67 -2.66 -9.22
C GLY A 458 30.47 -2.00 -8.53
N LEU A 459 30.15 -2.43 -7.31
CA LEU A 459 29.07 -1.85 -6.51
C LEU A 459 29.38 -0.39 -6.12
N ASN A 460 30.62 -0.08 -5.73
CA ASN A 460 31.06 1.29 -5.46
C ASN A 460 31.02 2.17 -6.73
N LEU A 461 31.42 1.64 -7.87
CA LEU A 461 31.32 2.32 -9.16
C LEU A 461 29.86 2.63 -9.49
N LEU A 462 28.96 1.65 -9.35
CA LEU A 462 27.52 1.83 -9.58
C LEU A 462 26.95 2.90 -8.65
N LYS A 463 27.24 2.85 -7.34
CA LYS A 463 26.79 3.85 -6.36
C LYS A 463 27.22 5.27 -6.76
N ARG A 464 28.49 5.43 -7.15
CA ARG A 464 29.02 6.73 -7.62
C ARG A 464 28.31 7.19 -8.90
N ASP A 465 28.23 6.33 -9.91
CA ASP A 465 27.64 6.69 -11.20
C ASP A 465 26.16 7.04 -11.08
N VAL A 466 25.41 6.37 -10.20
CA VAL A 466 24.01 6.67 -9.91
C VAL A 466 23.87 8.05 -9.25
N ASN A 467 24.73 8.38 -8.28
CA ASN A 467 24.76 9.71 -7.67
C ASN A 467 25.11 10.81 -8.68
N ASP A 468 26.19 10.62 -9.44
CA ASP A 468 26.62 11.56 -10.49
C ASP A 468 25.51 11.74 -11.54
N TYR A 469 24.84 10.66 -11.92
CA TYR A 469 23.71 10.70 -12.85
C TYR A 469 22.57 11.56 -12.31
N TYR A 470 22.22 11.42 -11.03
CA TYR A 470 21.15 12.20 -10.41
C TYR A 470 21.48 13.69 -10.38
N GLU A 471 22.69 14.05 -9.99
CA GLU A 471 23.15 15.45 -9.98
C GLU A 471 23.12 16.06 -11.40
N VAL A 472 23.69 15.36 -12.39
CA VAL A 472 23.73 15.83 -13.78
C VAL A 472 22.31 15.99 -14.35
N VAL A 473 21.41 15.04 -14.06
CA VAL A 473 20.01 15.09 -14.51
C VAL A 473 19.25 16.23 -13.84
N GLN A 474 19.44 16.46 -12.54
CA GLN A 474 18.85 17.59 -11.82
C GLN A 474 19.26 18.93 -12.44
N LYS A 475 20.57 19.13 -12.65
CA LYS A 475 21.11 20.33 -13.33
C LYS A 475 20.53 20.48 -14.74
N TYR A 476 20.54 19.40 -15.52
CA TYR A 476 20.00 19.39 -16.88
C TYR A 476 18.51 19.78 -16.93
N ASP A 477 17.68 19.22 -16.03
CA ASP A 477 16.24 19.49 -15.99
C ASP A 477 15.94 20.91 -15.52
N TYR A 478 16.71 21.43 -14.56
CA TYR A 478 16.62 22.83 -14.18
C TYR A 478 16.85 23.74 -15.40
N PHE A 479 18.02 23.63 -16.05
CA PHE A 479 18.39 24.49 -17.16
C PHE A 479 17.47 24.35 -18.39
N LYS A 480 16.97 23.13 -18.64
CA LYS A 480 15.99 22.88 -19.70
C LYS A 480 14.66 23.57 -19.43
N SER A 481 14.22 23.61 -18.16
CA SER A 481 12.93 24.18 -17.78
C SER A 481 12.97 25.69 -17.53
N SER A 482 14.12 26.23 -17.09
CA SER A 482 14.30 27.66 -16.85
C SER A 482 14.40 28.46 -18.15
N GLY A 483 14.88 27.85 -19.23
CA GLY A 483 15.15 28.52 -20.50
C GLY A 483 16.29 29.55 -20.43
N SER A 484 17.02 29.61 -19.30
CA SER A 484 18.09 30.60 -19.05
C SER A 484 19.47 30.13 -19.52
N ALA A 485 19.65 28.84 -19.80
CA ALA A 485 20.96 28.27 -20.10
C ALA A 485 21.45 28.58 -21.52
N LYS A 486 22.76 28.78 -21.65
CA LYS A 486 23.44 28.77 -22.96
C LYS A 486 23.29 27.38 -23.58
N LYS A 487 23.04 27.32 -24.89
CA LYS A 487 22.89 26.03 -25.62
C LYS A 487 24.10 25.11 -25.42
N SER A 488 25.31 25.65 -25.25
CA SER A 488 26.54 24.91 -24.99
C SER A 488 26.55 24.19 -23.63
N GLU A 489 26.11 24.86 -22.57
CA GLU A 489 26.03 24.30 -21.21
C GLU A 489 25.01 23.16 -21.13
N LEU A 490 23.84 23.35 -21.74
CA LEU A 490 22.83 22.31 -21.85
C LEU A 490 23.32 21.09 -22.66
N LYS A 491 24.18 21.33 -23.67
CA LYS A 491 24.83 20.26 -24.44
C LYS A 491 25.83 19.48 -23.58
N ILE A 492 26.68 20.15 -22.80
CA ILE A 492 27.65 19.51 -21.90
C ILE A 492 26.95 18.59 -20.88
N LEU A 493 25.91 19.09 -20.21
CA LEU A 493 25.14 18.28 -19.23
C LEU A 493 24.46 17.09 -19.90
N ARG A 494 23.93 17.28 -21.10
CA ARG A 494 23.36 16.19 -21.90
C ARG A 494 24.41 15.14 -22.27
N ASP A 495 25.61 15.56 -22.65
CA ASP A 495 26.69 14.66 -23.03
C ASP A 495 27.22 13.88 -21.81
N GLN A 496 27.35 14.52 -20.64
CA GLN A 496 27.68 13.86 -19.37
C GLN A 496 26.61 12.81 -18.98
N LYS A 497 25.33 13.19 -19.02
CA LYS A 497 24.21 12.28 -18.79
C LYS A 497 24.28 11.07 -19.71
N HIS A 498 24.53 11.30 -21.00
CA HIS A 498 24.62 10.24 -22.00
C HIS A 498 25.86 9.37 -21.82
N ALA A 499 26.99 9.92 -21.37
CA ALA A 499 28.19 9.15 -21.09
C ALA A 499 27.96 8.11 -19.97
N ILE A 500 27.26 8.50 -18.89
CA ILE A 500 26.90 7.57 -17.81
C ILE A 500 25.90 6.51 -18.32
N GLU A 501 24.84 6.92 -19.02
CA GLU A 501 23.87 5.98 -19.61
C GLU A 501 24.56 4.97 -20.54
N ASN A 502 25.43 5.43 -21.43
CA ASN A 502 26.13 4.57 -22.40
C ASN A 502 27.08 3.59 -21.70
N ARG A 503 27.75 3.99 -20.61
CA ARG A 503 28.64 3.11 -19.84
C ARG A 503 27.91 1.86 -19.34
N TRP A 504 26.66 2.04 -18.90
CA TRP A 504 25.81 0.96 -18.45
C TRP A 504 24.98 0.32 -19.57
N GLY A 505 25.16 0.73 -20.83
CA GLY A 505 24.43 0.21 -21.99
C GLY A 505 22.99 0.70 -22.13
N ALA A 506 22.60 1.72 -21.36
CA ALA A 506 21.24 2.24 -21.30
C ALA A 506 21.00 3.44 -22.22
N ILE A 507 19.74 3.65 -22.58
CA ILE A 507 19.27 4.78 -23.38
C ILE A 507 18.10 5.43 -22.64
N GLY A 508 18.39 6.55 -21.99
CA GLY A 508 17.40 7.29 -21.22
C GLY A 508 17.22 6.78 -19.77
N ARG A 509 16.40 7.52 -19.02
CA ARG A 509 16.31 7.44 -17.55
C ARG A 509 15.81 6.08 -17.07
N HIS A 510 14.63 5.66 -17.54
CA HIS A 510 13.99 4.44 -17.05
C HIS A 510 14.81 3.19 -17.38
N GLN A 511 15.46 3.15 -18.54
CA GLN A 511 16.34 2.03 -18.89
C GLN A 511 17.63 2.05 -18.06
N PHE A 512 18.21 3.22 -17.78
CA PHE A 512 19.35 3.32 -16.87
C PHE A 512 19.01 2.82 -15.47
N LEU A 513 17.88 3.25 -14.91
CA LEU A 513 17.43 2.78 -13.60
C LEU A 513 17.17 1.27 -13.58
N GLN A 514 16.56 0.72 -14.63
CA GLN A 514 16.36 -0.72 -14.79
C GLN A 514 17.69 -1.49 -14.76
N PHE A 515 18.69 -1.03 -15.52
CA PHE A 515 19.98 -1.71 -15.63
C PHE A 515 20.82 -1.52 -14.36
N ALA A 516 20.68 -0.38 -13.69
CA ALA A 516 21.26 -0.14 -12.37
C ALA A 516 20.68 -1.12 -11.33
N SER A 517 19.36 -1.36 -11.32
CA SER A 517 18.72 -2.33 -10.41
C SER A 517 19.23 -3.75 -10.66
N ALA A 518 19.31 -4.17 -11.92
CA ALA A 518 19.79 -5.49 -12.28
C ALA A 518 21.28 -5.68 -11.96
N SER A 519 22.09 -4.64 -12.21
CA SER A 519 23.53 -4.64 -11.89
C SER A 519 23.76 -4.68 -10.37
N HIS A 520 22.97 -3.93 -9.60
CA HIS A 520 22.96 -4.00 -8.14
C HIS A 520 22.64 -5.41 -7.65
N ALA A 521 21.60 -6.05 -8.19
CA ALA A 521 21.23 -7.43 -7.85
C ALA A 521 22.37 -8.42 -8.14
N LEU A 522 23.02 -8.31 -9.30
CA LEU A 522 24.17 -9.16 -9.65
C LEU A 522 25.34 -8.94 -8.69
N PHE A 523 25.75 -7.71 -8.41
CA PHE A 523 26.84 -7.46 -7.48
C PHE A 523 26.49 -7.92 -6.06
N ALA A 524 25.29 -7.62 -5.57
CA ALA A 524 24.82 -8.05 -4.24
C ALA A 524 24.85 -9.58 -4.10
N SER A 525 24.29 -10.32 -5.06
CA SER A 525 24.28 -11.79 -5.06
C SER A 525 25.67 -12.43 -5.22
N THR A 526 26.64 -11.66 -5.73
CA THR A 526 28.04 -12.09 -5.85
C THR A 526 28.81 -11.85 -4.55
N ILE A 527 28.40 -10.87 -3.73
CA ILE A 527 29.02 -10.56 -2.43
C ILE A 527 28.36 -11.38 -1.29
N MET A 528 27.04 -11.54 -1.34
CA MET A 528 26.26 -12.19 -0.27
C MET A 528 25.16 -13.15 -0.80
N PRO A 529 25.50 -14.23 -1.54
CA PRO A 529 24.51 -15.22 -1.96
C PRO A 529 23.79 -15.81 -0.74
N ASN A 530 22.47 -16.00 -0.84
CA ASN A 530 21.62 -16.47 0.27
C ASN A 530 21.75 -15.63 1.55
N LYS A 531 22.11 -14.34 1.42
CA LYS A 531 22.39 -13.41 2.53
C LYS A 531 23.59 -13.80 3.40
N HIS A 532 24.47 -14.68 2.92
CA HIS A 532 25.70 -15.03 3.60
C HIS A 532 26.91 -14.53 2.79
N LEU A 533 27.89 -13.98 3.49
CA LEU A 533 29.12 -13.48 2.87
C LEU A 533 29.88 -14.61 2.16
N VAL A 534 30.43 -14.36 0.96
CA VAL A 534 31.22 -15.39 0.26
C VAL A 534 32.52 -15.72 0.99
N SER A 535 32.96 -16.98 0.86
CA SER A 535 34.29 -17.43 1.29
C SER A 535 35.38 -16.61 0.59
N GLY A 536 36.22 -15.91 1.37
CA GLY A 536 37.31 -15.06 0.86
C GLY A 536 37.17 -13.56 1.19
N ILE A 537 36.02 -13.15 1.73
CA ILE A 537 35.87 -11.85 2.39
C ILE A 537 35.88 -12.07 3.91
N ASN A 538 36.58 -11.19 4.65
CA ASN A 538 36.62 -11.25 6.10
C ASN A 538 35.22 -11.01 6.70
N SER A 539 34.76 -11.91 7.57
CA SER A 539 33.47 -11.80 8.27
C SER A 539 33.32 -10.50 9.07
N SER A 540 34.41 -9.89 9.51
CA SER A 540 34.36 -8.56 10.19
C SER A 540 33.82 -7.43 9.31
N ARG A 541 33.75 -7.62 7.98
CA ARG A 541 33.23 -6.64 7.01
C ARG A 541 31.77 -6.88 6.62
N GLU A 542 31.12 -7.89 7.19
CA GLU A 542 29.74 -8.24 6.83
C GLU A 542 28.78 -7.06 7.00
N GLN A 543 28.85 -6.35 8.12
CA GLN A 543 27.99 -5.18 8.37
C GLN A 543 28.30 -4.01 7.41
N GLU A 544 29.57 -3.75 7.12
CA GLU A 544 30.00 -2.72 6.17
C GLU A 544 29.41 -2.99 4.77
N LEU A 545 29.49 -4.25 4.32
CA LEU A 545 29.03 -4.66 2.99
C LEU A 545 27.52 -4.77 2.90
N SER A 546 26.86 -5.26 3.95
CA SER A 546 25.40 -5.22 4.08
C SER A 546 24.89 -3.77 3.98
N ASN A 547 25.54 -2.84 4.69
CA ASN A 547 25.24 -1.40 4.58
C ASN A 547 25.48 -0.85 3.18
N LEU A 548 26.56 -1.23 2.50
CA LEU A 548 26.84 -0.79 1.13
C LEU A 548 25.80 -1.29 0.13
N ILE A 549 25.41 -2.57 0.23
CA ILE A 549 24.35 -3.19 -0.58
C ILE A 549 23.02 -2.47 -0.33
N GLY A 550 22.65 -2.28 0.94
CA GLY A 550 21.42 -1.60 1.34
C GLY A 550 21.36 -0.15 0.86
N GLN A 551 22.41 0.64 1.10
CA GLN A 551 22.48 2.04 0.65
C GLN A 551 22.39 2.17 -0.87
N THR A 552 23.06 1.28 -1.62
CA THR A 552 23.00 1.29 -3.08
C THR A 552 21.61 0.89 -3.58
N GLY A 553 20.97 -0.10 -2.93
CA GLY A 553 19.60 -0.49 -3.21
C GLY A 553 18.63 0.68 -3.04
N VAL A 554 18.72 1.41 -1.92
CA VAL A 554 17.90 2.60 -1.65
C VAL A 554 18.07 3.66 -2.74
N LEU A 555 19.30 3.93 -3.17
CA LEU A 555 19.59 4.92 -4.22
C LEU A 555 18.89 4.57 -5.53
N VAL A 556 19.02 3.31 -5.98
CA VAL A 556 18.47 2.88 -7.27
C VAL A 556 16.94 2.79 -7.25
N GLN A 557 16.34 2.45 -6.10
CA GLN A 557 14.89 2.29 -5.94
C GLN A 557 14.15 3.62 -5.74
N ASN A 558 14.82 4.60 -5.13
CA ASN A 558 14.27 5.93 -4.85
C ASN A 558 15.10 7.05 -5.47
N PRO A 559 15.15 7.15 -6.82
CA PRO A 559 15.87 8.21 -7.51
C PRO A 559 15.43 9.62 -7.08
N SER A 560 16.39 10.53 -6.89
CA SER A 560 16.12 11.95 -6.58
C SER A 560 15.76 12.80 -7.81
N ILE A 561 15.61 12.16 -8.97
CA ILE A 561 15.25 12.77 -10.25
C ILE A 561 13.77 12.57 -10.58
N ASP A 562 13.28 13.17 -11.66
CA ASP A 562 11.92 12.89 -12.13
C ASP A 562 11.79 11.57 -12.88
N TYR A 563 10.86 10.72 -12.43
CA TYR A 563 10.54 9.42 -13.03
C TYR A 563 9.10 8.97 -12.68
N SER A 564 8.58 8.04 -13.48
CA SER A 564 7.35 7.29 -13.15
C SER A 564 7.68 6.08 -12.28
N LYS A 565 7.19 6.07 -11.04
CA LYS A 565 7.34 4.94 -10.09
C LYS A 565 6.67 3.67 -10.60
N SER A 566 5.41 3.75 -11.04
CA SER A 566 4.68 2.61 -11.61
C SER A 566 5.41 1.98 -12.80
N ARG A 567 6.05 2.82 -13.63
CA ARG A 567 6.88 2.31 -14.72
C ARG A 567 8.14 1.63 -14.20
N LEU A 568 8.82 2.23 -13.21
CA LEU A 568 10.04 1.68 -12.64
C LEU A 568 9.77 0.32 -11.98
N ASP A 569 8.73 0.22 -11.16
CA ASP A 569 8.33 -1.03 -10.50
C ASP A 569 8.11 -2.12 -11.57
N LYS A 570 7.28 -1.84 -12.58
CA LYS A 570 7.03 -2.79 -13.68
C LYS A 570 8.28 -3.31 -14.40
N ILE A 571 9.34 -2.52 -14.50
CA ILE A 571 10.52 -2.87 -15.31
C ILE A 571 11.73 -3.28 -14.48
N ALA A 572 11.73 -3.01 -13.17
CA ALA A 572 12.89 -3.15 -12.30
C ALA A 572 12.57 -3.86 -10.98
N THR A 573 11.46 -4.60 -10.91
CA THR A 573 11.11 -5.51 -9.82
C THR A 573 10.60 -6.83 -10.40
N PHE A 574 10.70 -7.91 -9.63
CA PHE A 574 9.82 -9.06 -9.82
C PHE A 574 8.44 -8.73 -9.27
N GLU A 575 7.42 -9.38 -9.80
CA GLU A 575 6.07 -9.30 -9.25
C GLU A 575 5.83 -10.56 -8.42
N GLN A 576 5.41 -10.39 -7.18
CA GLN A 576 4.98 -11.49 -6.32
C GLN A 576 3.47 -11.50 -6.26
N GLU A 577 2.88 -12.69 -6.40
CA GLU A 577 1.45 -12.92 -6.25
C GLU A 577 1.16 -13.46 -4.86
N ILE A 578 0.26 -12.78 -4.16
CA ILE A 578 -0.35 -13.27 -2.92
C ILE A 578 -1.75 -13.73 -3.27
N TYR A 579 -2.03 -15.01 -3.01
CA TYR A 579 -3.34 -15.59 -3.16
C TYR A 579 -4.01 -15.75 -1.79
N LEU A 580 -5.25 -15.30 -1.71
CA LEU A 580 -6.11 -15.50 -0.55
C LEU A 580 -7.48 -15.96 -1.02
N GLN A 581 -8.13 -16.81 -0.23
CA GLN A 581 -9.49 -17.24 -0.52
C GLN A 581 -10.36 -17.10 0.72
N VAL A 582 -11.57 -16.58 0.51
CA VAL A 582 -12.60 -16.47 1.53
C VAL A 582 -13.85 -17.18 1.03
N ALA A 583 -14.22 -18.28 1.67
CA ALA A 583 -15.46 -18.99 1.39
C ALA A 583 -16.43 -18.76 2.56
N ASP A 584 -17.48 -18.00 2.29
CA ASP A 584 -18.50 -17.62 3.28
C ASP A 584 -19.79 -18.42 3.04
N THR A 585 -20.39 -18.90 4.12
CA THR A 585 -21.77 -19.38 4.17
C THR A 585 -22.52 -18.48 5.14
N LYS A 586 -23.46 -17.70 4.60
CA LYS A 586 -24.23 -16.73 5.37
C LYS A 586 -25.64 -17.26 5.60
N SER A 587 -26.08 -17.24 6.85
CA SER A 587 -27.46 -17.47 7.27
C SER A 587 -28.01 -16.17 7.85
N SER A 588 -29.12 -15.68 7.30
CA SER A 588 -29.74 -14.41 7.69
C SER A 588 -31.14 -14.61 8.25
N PHE A 589 -31.42 -13.95 9.37
CA PHE A 589 -32.68 -14.04 10.11
C PHE A 589 -33.20 -12.63 10.39
N SER A 590 -34.43 -12.35 9.96
CA SER A 590 -35.09 -11.08 10.29
C SER A 590 -35.62 -11.11 11.73
N ILE A 591 -35.28 -10.12 12.55
CA ILE A 591 -35.72 -10.01 13.94
C ILE A 591 -36.60 -8.77 14.08
N THR A 592 -37.79 -8.96 14.64
CA THR A 592 -38.68 -7.86 15.02
C THR A 592 -39.09 -8.03 16.48
N ALA A 593 -38.79 -7.06 17.33
CA ALA A 593 -39.02 -7.10 18.77
C ALA A 593 -39.48 -5.73 19.27
N GLY A 594 -40.79 -5.54 19.44
CA GLY A 594 -41.34 -4.23 19.78
C GLY A 594 -40.91 -3.15 18.77
N PRO A 595 -40.31 -2.03 19.20
CA PRO A 595 -39.86 -0.96 18.30
C PRO A 595 -38.52 -1.23 17.61
N PHE A 596 -37.87 -2.38 17.90
CA PHE A 596 -36.65 -2.80 17.24
C PHE A 596 -36.98 -3.62 15.99
N LYS A 597 -36.38 -3.21 14.87
CA LYS A 597 -36.35 -3.99 13.63
C LYS A 597 -34.90 -4.20 13.22
N GLY A 598 -34.52 -5.45 13.03
CA GLY A 598 -33.15 -5.81 12.72
C GLY A 598 -33.01 -7.15 12.00
N GLN A 599 -31.77 -7.55 11.84
CA GLN A 599 -31.34 -8.75 11.15
C GLN A 599 -30.17 -9.35 11.93
N LEU A 600 -30.25 -10.65 12.20
CA LEU A 600 -29.14 -11.45 12.69
C LEU A 600 -28.55 -12.20 11.51
N ASP A 601 -27.25 -12.00 11.30
CA ASP A 601 -26.47 -12.72 10.32
C ASP A 601 -25.47 -13.63 11.04
N ILE A 602 -25.47 -14.91 10.70
CA ILE A 602 -24.43 -15.86 11.10
C ILE A 602 -23.62 -16.16 9.84
N VAL A 603 -22.35 -15.75 9.83
CA VAL A 603 -21.44 -15.96 8.70
C VAL A 603 -20.37 -16.95 9.11
N GLU A 604 -20.47 -18.16 8.59
CA GLU A 604 -19.38 -19.13 8.66
C GLU A 604 -18.40 -18.86 7.52
N ARG A 605 -17.11 -18.75 7.85
CA ARG A 605 -16.08 -18.41 6.89
C ARG A 605 -14.93 -19.42 6.97
N GLN A 606 -14.55 -19.99 5.85
CA GLN A 606 -13.24 -20.61 5.68
C GLN A 606 -12.31 -19.61 5.02
N ARG A 607 -11.16 -19.35 5.63
CA ARG A 607 -10.16 -18.42 5.11
C ARG A 607 -8.84 -19.15 4.85
N ILE A 608 -8.43 -19.17 3.59
CA ILE A 608 -7.06 -19.53 3.19
C ILE A 608 -6.25 -18.24 3.19
N HIS A 609 -5.20 -18.20 4.00
CA HIS A 609 -4.43 -16.99 4.23
C HIS A 609 -2.93 -17.27 4.36
N PRO A 610 -2.04 -16.42 3.82
CA PRO A 610 -0.60 -16.59 4.00
C PRO A 610 -0.15 -16.45 5.47
N SER A 611 -0.83 -15.63 6.28
CA SER A 611 -0.60 -15.54 7.72
C SER A 611 -1.27 -16.70 8.47
N ARG A 612 -0.48 -17.52 9.17
CA ARG A 612 -0.96 -18.66 9.99
C ARG A 612 -1.92 -18.27 11.12
N ILE A 613 -1.78 -17.06 11.67
CA ILE A 613 -2.66 -16.53 12.73
C ILE A 613 -3.98 -15.99 12.17
N ARG A 614 -4.21 -16.13 10.86
CA ARG A 614 -5.41 -15.70 10.13
C ARG A 614 -6.03 -16.82 9.32
N GLU A 615 -5.26 -17.85 9.01
CA GLU A 615 -5.71 -19.05 8.33
C GLU A 615 -6.55 -19.90 9.28
N GLY A 616 -7.74 -20.29 8.82
CA GLY A 616 -8.67 -21.07 9.63
C GLY A 616 -10.13 -20.74 9.36
N ARG A 617 -10.98 -21.14 10.30
CA ARG A 617 -12.42 -20.93 10.22
C ARG A 617 -12.86 -19.81 11.15
N TYR A 618 -13.83 -19.02 10.71
CA TYR A 618 -14.44 -17.95 11.48
C TYR A 618 -15.95 -18.15 11.55
N ILE A 619 -16.54 -17.70 12.65
CA ILE A 619 -17.98 -17.45 12.75
C ILE A 619 -18.15 -16.00 13.17
N ASP A 620 -18.79 -15.21 12.31
CA ASP A 620 -19.22 -13.86 12.65
C ASP A 620 -20.72 -13.90 12.95
N VAL A 621 -21.09 -13.59 14.20
CA VAL A 621 -22.47 -13.37 14.61
C VAL A 621 -22.71 -11.86 14.62
N VAL A 622 -23.52 -11.39 13.67
CA VAL A 622 -23.73 -9.96 13.42
C VAL A 622 -25.20 -9.60 13.62
N LEU A 623 -25.50 -8.85 14.67
CA LEU A 623 -26.82 -8.26 14.85
C LEU A 623 -26.80 -6.83 14.30
N THR A 624 -27.59 -6.56 13.27
CA THR A 624 -27.77 -5.21 12.71
C THR A 624 -29.20 -4.76 12.93
N GLY A 625 -29.42 -3.51 13.33
CA GLY A 625 -30.79 -3.02 13.45
C GLY A 625 -30.90 -1.52 13.59
N ALA A 626 -32.14 -1.07 13.67
CA ALA A 626 -32.51 0.32 13.94
C ALA A 626 -33.65 0.36 14.96
N VAL A 627 -33.67 1.42 15.77
CA VAL A 627 -34.71 1.69 16.75
C VAL A 627 -35.46 2.95 16.31
N ALA A 628 -36.78 2.97 16.43
CA ALA A 628 -37.56 4.18 16.17
C ALA A 628 -37.11 5.30 17.13
N SER A 629 -36.82 6.50 16.60
CA SER A 629 -36.18 7.60 17.35
C SER A 629 -36.95 8.10 18.57
N SER A 630 -38.24 7.77 18.70
CA SER A 630 -39.08 8.12 19.84
C SER A 630 -38.94 7.17 21.05
N LEU A 631 -38.22 6.05 20.92
CA LEU A 631 -38.21 4.95 21.89
C LEU A 631 -36.79 4.47 22.28
N GLN A 632 -35.77 5.31 22.02
CA GLN A 632 -34.33 5.03 22.22
C GLN A 632 -33.95 4.66 23.66
N GLY A 633 -34.76 5.02 24.66
CA GLY A 633 -34.54 4.68 26.08
C GLY A 633 -35.28 3.43 26.58
N LEU A 634 -36.09 2.77 25.74
CA LEU A 634 -36.98 1.65 26.13
C LEU A 634 -36.48 0.27 25.67
N VAL A 635 -35.40 0.21 24.88
CA VAL A 635 -34.83 -1.03 24.36
C VAL A 635 -33.47 -1.28 25.00
N ASN A 636 -33.34 -2.33 25.81
CA ASN A 636 -32.07 -2.76 26.40
C ASN A 636 -31.59 -4.09 25.78
N GLY A 637 -30.32 -4.44 26.00
CA GLY A 637 -29.73 -5.68 25.49
C GLY A 637 -30.41 -6.96 25.99
N ALA A 638 -31.04 -6.93 27.17
CA ALA A 638 -31.78 -8.07 27.70
C ALA A 638 -33.07 -8.32 26.90
N THR A 639 -33.82 -7.28 26.52
CA THR A 639 -35.01 -7.40 25.68
C THR A 639 -34.68 -7.94 24.29
N ILE A 640 -33.53 -7.55 23.73
CA ILE A 640 -33.05 -8.08 22.44
C ILE A 640 -32.63 -9.54 22.58
N LYS A 641 -31.90 -9.91 23.64
CA LYS A 641 -31.55 -11.31 23.95
C LYS A 641 -32.79 -12.17 24.12
N GLU A 642 -33.73 -11.73 24.94
CA GLU A 642 -35.01 -12.40 25.17
C GLU A 642 -35.79 -12.55 23.87
N ALA A 643 -35.86 -11.51 23.04
CA ALA A 643 -36.54 -11.60 21.75
C ALA A 643 -35.83 -12.50 20.74
N ILE A 644 -34.53 -12.75 20.87
CA ILE A 644 -33.79 -13.72 20.05
C ILE A 644 -33.95 -15.14 20.61
N ALA A 645 -33.96 -15.28 21.94
CA ALA A 645 -34.20 -16.54 22.64
C ALA A 645 -35.65 -17.04 22.48
N GLN A 646 -36.63 -16.14 22.51
CA GLN A 646 -38.05 -16.42 22.20
C GLN A 646 -38.25 -16.93 20.76
N GLN A 647 -37.26 -16.73 19.89
CA GLN A 647 -37.25 -17.17 18.49
C GLN A 647 -36.43 -18.46 18.31
N GLY A 648 -36.04 -19.14 19.42
CA GLY A 648 -35.29 -20.40 19.40
C GLY A 648 -33.80 -20.25 19.08
N ILE A 649 -33.25 -19.03 19.12
CA ILE A 649 -31.84 -18.80 18.82
C ILE A 649 -31.10 -18.53 20.13
N GLU A 650 -30.33 -19.50 20.62
CA GLU A 650 -29.37 -19.28 21.70
C GLU A 650 -28.07 -18.71 21.10
N LEU A 651 -27.76 -17.46 21.44
CA LEU A 651 -26.54 -16.82 20.99
C LEU A 651 -25.35 -17.21 21.89
N PRO A 652 -24.17 -17.48 21.34
CA PRO A 652 -23.00 -17.81 22.14
C PRO A 652 -22.50 -16.58 22.92
N GLY A 653 -22.71 -16.61 24.24
CA GLY A 653 -22.17 -15.65 25.19
C GLY A 653 -23.00 -14.37 25.37
N ASP A 654 -22.50 -13.47 26.24
CA ASP A 654 -23.21 -12.25 26.59
C ASP A 654 -23.19 -11.18 25.50
N LEU A 655 -24.36 -10.88 24.93
CA LEU A 655 -24.64 -9.63 24.21
C LEU A 655 -24.83 -8.47 25.20
N ASP A 656 -23.76 -7.75 25.46
CA ASP A 656 -23.81 -6.47 26.16
C ASP A 656 -24.10 -5.35 25.14
N ILE A 657 -25.40 -5.05 24.92
CA ILE A 657 -25.87 -4.05 23.96
C ILE A 657 -26.59 -2.93 24.70
N ALA A 658 -26.06 -1.71 24.58
CA ALA A 658 -26.74 -0.46 24.96
C ALA A 658 -26.82 0.45 23.71
N PRO A 659 -27.91 0.39 22.92
CA PRO A 659 -28.00 1.15 21.68
C PRO A 659 -28.39 2.61 21.95
N ASP A 660 -27.44 3.54 21.85
CA ASP A 660 -27.70 4.99 21.82
C ASP A 660 -27.80 5.51 20.37
N ILE A 661 -29.01 5.53 19.79
CA ILE A 661 -29.25 5.76 18.35
C ILE A 661 -30.37 6.75 18.03
N GLY A 662 -30.03 7.88 17.40
CA GLY A 662 -30.99 8.81 16.77
C GLY A 662 -31.40 8.44 15.33
N GLY A 663 -32.50 9.02 14.82
CA GLY A 663 -33.13 8.65 13.54
C GLY A 663 -32.21 8.70 12.30
N GLY A 664 -32.32 7.68 11.43
CA GLY A 664 -31.53 7.55 10.18
C GLY A 664 -30.21 6.78 10.32
N VAL A 665 -29.94 6.22 11.50
CA VAL A 665 -28.73 5.48 11.84
C VAL A 665 -29.07 4.02 12.10
N SER A 666 -28.27 3.09 11.57
CA SER A 666 -28.27 1.69 12.00
C SER A 666 -27.08 1.39 12.91
N PHE A 667 -27.25 0.47 13.83
CA PHE A 667 -26.15 -0.11 14.59
C PHE A 667 -25.88 -1.54 14.12
N SER A 668 -24.65 -1.97 14.33
CA SER A 668 -24.22 -3.34 14.12
C SER A 668 -23.38 -3.78 15.31
N HIS A 669 -23.72 -4.91 15.91
CA HIS A 669 -22.94 -5.59 16.93
C HIS A 669 -22.41 -6.90 16.36
N THR A 670 -21.10 -7.06 16.33
CA THR A 670 -20.41 -8.24 15.80
C THR A 670 -19.70 -8.95 16.93
N THR A 671 -19.97 -10.25 17.08
CA THR A 671 -19.13 -11.16 17.85
C THR A 671 -18.42 -12.10 16.89
N ARG A 672 -17.09 -12.18 16.99
CA ARG A 672 -16.28 -13.07 16.15
C ARG A 672 -15.74 -14.24 16.95
N PHE A 673 -15.88 -15.43 16.38
CA PHE A 673 -15.20 -16.64 16.82
C PHE A 673 -14.20 -17.09 15.75
N PHE A 674 -13.11 -17.70 16.18
CA PHE A 674 -12.05 -18.19 15.33
C PHE A 674 -11.61 -19.58 15.76
N LYS A 675 -11.34 -20.42 14.76
CA LYS A 675 -10.80 -21.76 14.91
C LYS A 675 -9.54 -21.85 14.02
N PRO A 676 -8.35 -21.65 14.60
CA PRO A 676 -7.11 -21.55 13.83
C PRO A 676 -6.70 -22.86 13.17
N ASP A 677 -6.16 -22.79 11.95
CA ASP A 677 -5.65 -23.98 11.26
C ASP A 677 -4.35 -24.53 11.88
N TYR A 678 -3.52 -23.68 12.50
CA TYR A 678 -2.32 -24.15 13.21
C TYR A 678 -2.68 -25.08 14.39
N SER A 679 -3.90 -25.01 14.95
CA SER A 679 -4.33 -25.90 16.04
C SER A 679 -4.52 -27.37 15.62
N LYS A 680 -4.44 -27.64 14.31
CA LYS A 680 -4.46 -28.99 13.74
C LYS A 680 -3.08 -29.67 13.77
N ALA A 681 -2.02 -28.94 14.08
CA ALA A 681 -0.67 -29.51 14.18
C ALA A 681 -0.63 -30.61 15.26
N GLU A 682 0.15 -31.66 15.02
CA GLU A 682 0.21 -32.85 15.88
C GLU A 682 0.79 -32.52 17.27
N ASP A 683 1.73 -31.59 17.31
CA ASP A 683 2.40 -31.06 18.49
C ASP A 683 1.56 -30.00 19.26
N TYR A 684 0.43 -29.56 18.70
CA TYR A 684 -0.45 -28.59 19.37
C TYR A 684 -1.37 -29.26 20.42
N GLN A 685 -1.15 -28.92 21.69
CA GLN A 685 -1.90 -29.45 22.85
C GLN A 685 -2.97 -28.50 23.42
N GLY A 686 -3.11 -27.28 22.86
CA GLY A 686 -4.07 -26.30 23.35
C GLY A 686 -5.51 -26.51 22.85
N LYS A 687 -6.39 -25.52 23.11
CA LYS A 687 -7.81 -25.55 22.72
C LYS A 687 -7.97 -25.64 21.19
N LYS A 688 -8.39 -26.78 20.66
CA LYS A 688 -8.58 -26.99 19.20
C LYS A 688 -9.91 -26.46 18.66
N ASP A 689 -10.80 -25.99 19.53
CA ASP A 689 -12.15 -25.55 19.15
C ASP A 689 -12.30 -24.02 19.03
N TRP A 690 -13.52 -23.55 18.76
CA TRP A 690 -13.85 -22.14 18.61
C TRP A 690 -13.45 -21.28 19.82
N ARG A 691 -12.76 -20.18 19.53
CA ARG A 691 -12.33 -19.16 20.51
C ARG A 691 -12.96 -17.83 20.14
N LYS A 692 -13.48 -17.10 21.13
CA LYS A 692 -13.98 -15.75 20.88
C LYS A 692 -12.77 -14.86 20.61
N GLN A 693 -12.82 -13.98 19.61
CA GLN A 693 -11.73 -13.04 19.32
C GLN A 693 -12.03 -11.63 19.82
N PHE A 694 -13.22 -11.13 19.49
CA PHE A 694 -13.65 -9.80 19.90
C PHE A 694 -15.16 -9.65 19.83
N THR A 695 -15.63 -8.57 20.46
CA THR A 695 -16.94 -7.96 20.22
C THR A 695 -16.73 -6.54 19.71
N ARG A 696 -17.45 -6.14 18.66
CA ARG A 696 -17.35 -4.82 18.04
C ARG A 696 -18.72 -4.23 17.85
N THR A 697 -18.88 -2.97 18.23
CA THR A 697 -20.10 -2.20 17.98
C THR A 697 -19.80 -1.06 17.03
N SER A 698 -20.57 -1.00 15.94
CA SER A 698 -20.43 -0.05 14.86
C SER A 698 -21.74 0.68 14.58
N LYS A 699 -21.62 1.90 14.07
CA LYS A 699 -22.73 2.78 13.69
C LYS A 699 -22.61 3.13 12.22
N THR A 700 -23.67 2.90 11.45
CA THR A 700 -23.74 3.21 10.03
C THR A 700 -24.77 4.30 9.76
N LEU A 701 -24.34 5.35 9.07
CA LEU A 701 -25.18 6.41 8.53
C LEU A 701 -25.33 6.18 7.02
N SER A 702 -26.56 6.10 6.54
CA SER A 702 -26.89 5.88 5.13
C SER A 702 -27.67 7.07 4.56
N VAL A 703 -27.26 7.56 3.40
CA VAL A 703 -27.92 8.64 2.65
C VAL A 703 -28.21 8.14 1.24
N ASN A 704 -29.49 8.05 0.88
CA ASN A 704 -29.94 7.58 -0.42
C ASN A 704 -30.55 8.73 -1.23
N VAL A 705 -30.12 8.88 -2.47
CA VAL A 705 -30.70 9.80 -3.46
C VAL A 705 -31.04 8.99 -4.70
N ASN A 706 -32.33 8.81 -4.98
CA ASN A 706 -32.82 8.09 -6.15
C ASN A 706 -33.52 9.08 -7.09
N VAL A 707 -33.13 9.04 -8.38
CA VAL A 707 -33.80 9.79 -9.45
C VAL A 707 -34.21 8.76 -10.51
N GLY A 708 -35.52 8.57 -10.67
CA GLY A 708 -36.08 7.62 -11.63
C GLY A 708 -36.99 8.33 -12.63
N GLY A 709 -36.83 8.02 -13.90
CA GLY A 709 -37.73 8.43 -14.98
C GLY A 709 -38.18 7.19 -15.75
N SER A 710 -39.49 6.96 -15.83
CA SER A 710 -40.08 5.89 -16.64
C SER A 710 -40.72 6.48 -17.89
N GLY A 711 -40.32 5.97 -19.06
CA GLY A 711 -40.98 6.28 -20.34
C GLY A 711 -41.60 5.01 -20.93
N THR A 712 -42.86 5.09 -21.33
CA THR A 712 -43.50 4.04 -22.14
C THR A 712 -43.03 4.22 -23.58
N VAL A 713 -42.32 3.23 -24.13
CA VAL A 713 -41.71 3.32 -25.46
C VAL A 713 -42.59 2.64 -26.52
N ALA A 714 -43.49 1.74 -26.10
CA ALA A 714 -44.58 1.18 -26.87
C ALA A 714 -45.64 0.55 -25.94
N ALA A 715 -46.83 0.22 -26.44
CA ALA A 715 -47.83 -0.53 -25.68
C ALA A 715 -47.23 -1.88 -25.21
N GLY A 716 -47.16 -2.07 -23.89
CA GLY A 716 -46.56 -3.27 -23.28
C GLY A 716 -45.03 -3.23 -23.08
N VAL A 717 -44.34 -2.13 -23.42
CA VAL A 717 -42.89 -1.95 -23.20
C VAL A 717 -42.62 -0.69 -22.38
N HIS A 718 -42.22 -0.88 -21.14
CA HIS A 718 -41.74 0.18 -20.26
C HIS A 718 -40.22 0.14 -20.19
N VAL A 719 -39.57 1.26 -20.51
CA VAL A 719 -38.14 1.44 -20.24
C VAL A 719 -38.02 2.47 -19.13
N GLY A 720 -37.65 1.99 -17.94
CA GLY A 720 -37.33 2.83 -16.79
C GLY A 720 -35.83 2.91 -16.61
N ALA A 721 -35.29 4.12 -16.53
CA ALA A 721 -33.93 4.36 -16.07
C ALA A 721 -33.99 4.84 -14.61
N ASN A 722 -33.42 4.06 -13.71
CA ASN A 722 -33.25 4.46 -12.31
C ASN A 722 -31.77 4.74 -12.05
N ILE A 723 -31.45 5.96 -11.64
CA ILE A 723 -30.13 6.34 -11.15
C ILE A 723 -30.24 6.48 -9.64
N GLY A 724 -29.56 5.58 -8.92
CA GLY A 724 -29.47 5.61 -7.46
C GLY A 724 -28.05 5.93 -7.01
N VAL A 725 -27.91 6.90 -6.11
CA VAL A 725 -26.69 7.18 -5.36
C VAL A 725 -26.92 6.84 -3.90
N ASN A 726 -26.22 5.81 -3.40
CA ASN A 726 -26.23 5.45 -1.99
C ASN A 726 -24.86 5.80 -1.37
N LYS A 727 -24.86 6.56 -0.27
CA LYS A 727 -23.68 6.86 0.53
C LYS A 727 -23.82 6.26 1.92
N ASN A 728 -22.89 5.38 2.28
CA ASN A 728 -22.81 4.78 3.62
C ASN A 728 -21.53 5.22 4.32
N LYS A 729 -21.62 5.53 5.61
CA LYS A 729 -20.46 5.77 6.49
C LYS A 729 -20.62 4.96 7.76
N THR A 730 -19.69 4.05 8.01
CA THR A 730 -19.62 3.18 9.19
C THR A 730 -18.49 3.65 10.10
N THR A 731 -18.79 3.81 11.40
CA THR A 731 -17.84 4.20 12.45
C THR A 731 -17.90 3.20 13.58
N VAL A 732 -16.73 2.76 14.08
CA VAL A 732 -16.65 1.88 15.25
C VAL A 732 -16.76 2.70 16.52
N ILE A 733 -17.74 2.37 17.36
CA ILE A 733 -17.99 3.02 18.65
C ILE A 733 -17.18 2.35 19.75
N GLY A 734 -17.06 1.02 19.71
CA GLY A 734 -16.30 0.27 20.69
C GLY A 734 -15.91 -1.11 20.18
N GLU A 735 -14.75 -1.58 20.63
CA GLU A 735 -14.25 -2.93 20.40
C GLU A 735 -13.64 -3.43 21.71
N LYS A 736 -14.02 -4.65 22.12
CA LYS A 736 -13.43 -5.34 23.26
C LYS A 736 -12.87 -6.67 22.75
N ILE A 737 -11.59 -6.91 22.96
CA ILE A 737 -10.99 -8.22 22.69
C ILE A 737 -11.56 -9.28 23.63
N ALA A 738 -11.47 -10.53 23.25
CA ALA A 738 -11.74 -11.64 24.15
C ALA A 738 -10.52 -11.89 25.04
N SER A 739 -10.77 -12.37 26.26
CA SER A 739 -9.70 -12.72 27.21
C SER A 739 -9.15 -14.14 27.00
N ASP A 740 -9.79 -14.96 26.15
CA ASP A 740 -9.45 -16.37 25.90
C ASP A 740 -8.79 -16.61 24.52
N ASP A 741 -8.40 -15.57 23.78
CA ASP A 741 -7.69 -15.66 22.50
C ASP A 741 -6.46 -14.75 22.45
N LEU A 742 -5.27 -15.35 22.31
CA LEU A 742 -4.03 -14.62 22.08
C LEU A 742 -3.87 -14.21 20.61
N THR A 743 -4.46 -14.97 19.69
CA THR A 743 -4.22 -14.83 18.25
C THR A 743 -4.66 -13.46 17.72
N PHE A 744 -5.82 -12.94 18.14
CA PHE A 744 -6.24 -11.59 17.74
C PHE A 744 -5.30 -10.50 18.26
N THR A 745 -4.74 -10.66 19.47
CA THR A 745 -3.72 -9.76 20.01
C THR A 745 -2.44 -9.77 19.16
N MET A 746 -1.96 -10.95 18.74
CA MET A 746 -0.81 -11.07 17.84
C MET A 746 -1.04 -10.36 16.50
N VAL A 747 -2.23 -10.51 15.91
CA VAL A 747 -2.59 -9.84 14.65
C VAL A 747 -2.49 -8.31 14.80
N ARG A 748 -3.06 -7.76 15.88
CA ARG A 748 -3.07 -6.32 16.12
C ARG A 748 -1.69 -5.76 16.47
N PHE A 749 -0.94 -6.47 17.29
CA PHE A 749 0.44 -6.10 17.63
C PHE A 749 1.33 -6.11 16.39
N ASN A 750 1.35 -7.20 15.62
CA ASN A 750 2.20 -7.33 14.44
C ASN A 750 1.96 -6.20 13.42
N ARG A 751 0.70 -5.78 13.25
CA ARG A 751 0.39 -4.61 12.43
C ARG A 751 1.00 -3.34 13.03
N LEU A 752 0.60 -3.00 14.25
CA LEU A 752 0.93 -1.72 14.87
C LEU A 752 2.44 -1.56 15.07
N TYR A 753 3.13 -2.63 15.44
CA TYR A 753 4.58 -2.67 15.56
C TYR A 753 5.27 -2.44 14.20
N ARG A 754 4.78 -3.04 13.10
CA ARG A 754 5.31 -2.78 11.75
C ARG A 754 5.02 -1.38 11.23
N ASP A 755 3.83 -0.84 11.50
CA ASP A 755 3.48 0.54 11.16
C ASP A 755 4.34 1.56 11.90
N ALA A 756 4.75 1.22 13.12
CA ALA A 756 5.73 1.98 13.91
C ALA A 756 7.19 1.74 13.49
N LYS A 757 7.44 1.07 12.36
CA LYS A 757 8.78 0.71 11.85
C LYS A 757 9.57 -0.15 12.83
N LEU A 758 8.91 -1.13 13.43
CA LEU A 758 9.48 -2.05 14.42
C LEU A 758 9.93 -1.31 15.70
N ASN A 759 9.12 -0.33 16.12
CA ASN A 759 9.29 0.35 17.41
C ASN A 759 8.17 -0.10 18.37
N THR A 760 8.56 -0.64 19.52
CA THR A 760 7.65 -1.07 20.58
C THR A 760 7.02 0.11 21.31
N ASP A 761 7.70 1.26 21.38
CA ASP A 761 7.12 2.51 21.89
C ASP A 761 6.22 3.15 20.83
N ASN A 762 5.02 2.58 20.70
CA ASN A 762 4.01 2.98 19.76
C ASN A 762 2.74 3.47 20.47
N ALA A 763 2.42 4.75 20.28
CA ALA A 763 1.21 5.38 20.84
C ALA A 763 -0.10 4.68 20.44
N GLU A 764 -0.20 4.11 19.23
CA GLU A 764 -1.40 3.40 18.77
C GLU A 764 -1.57 2.06 19.47
N TRP A 765 -0.48 1.34 19.71
CA TRP A 765 -0.48 0.11 20.52
C TRP A 765 -0.80 0.42 21.98
N ASN A 766 -0.18 1.45 22.56
CA ASN A 766 -0.46 1.90 23.92
C ASN A 766 -1.95 2.24 24.11
N GLN A 767 -2.54 2.94 23.14
CA GLN A 767 -3.97 3.25 23.18
C GLN A 767 -4.82 1.98 23.07
N PHE A 768 -4.52 1.09 22.11
CA PHE A 768 -5.27 -0.16 21.94
C PHE A 768 -5.21 -1.04 23.19
N PHE A 769 -4.04 -1.15 23.83
CA PHE A 769 -3.85 -1.90 25.05
C PHE A 769 -4.63 -1.28 26.22
N THR A 770 -4.59 0.06 26.34
CA THR A 770 -5.33 0.81 27.37
C THR A 770 -6.85 0.65 27.21
N ASP A 771 -7.36 0.76 25.98
CA ASP A 771 -8.79 0.58 25.67
C ASP A 771 -9.28 -0.84 26.04
N ASN A 772 -8.37 -1.83 26.06
CA ASN A 772 -8.64 -3.23 26.38
C ASN A 772 -8.03 -3.68 27.73
N LYS A 773 -7.69 -2.74 28.62
CA LYS A 773 -6.99 -3.04 29.88
C LYS A 773 -7.70 -4.11 30.71
N ALA A 774 -9.03 -4.02 30.85
CA ALA A 774 -9.81 -4.99 31.64
C ALA A 774 -9.76 -6.41 31.06
N GLN A 775 -9.68 -6.54 29.74
CA GLN A 775 -9.59 -7.80 29.01
C GLN A 775 -8.19 -8.39 29.15
N TYR A 776 -7.15 -7.55 29.10
CA TYR A 776 -5.78 -7.97 29.38
C TYR A 776 -5.58 -8.41 30.83
N LYS A 777 -6.18 -7.72 31.81
CA LYS A 777 -6.18 -8.17 33.22
C LYS A 777 -6.71 -9.61 33.33
N LYS A 778 -7.85 -9.90 32.69
CA LYS A 778 -8.41 -11.26 32.64
C LYS A 778 -7.51 -12.25 31.92
N MET A 779 -6.96 -11.87 30.76
CA MET A 779 -6.06 -12.73 29.98
C MET A 779 -4.80 -13.10 30.78
N PHE A 780 -4.20 -12.15 31.49
CA PHE A 780 -3.03 -12.38 32.34
C PHE A 780 -3.34 -13.32 33.51
N SER A 781 -4.50 -13.14 34.17
CA SER A 781 -4.96 -14.06 35.21
C SER A 781 -5.17 -15.48 34.66
N LEU A 782 -5.75 -15.63 33.46
CA LEU A 782 -5.90 -16.94 32.81
C LEU A 782 -4.56 -17.58 32.43
N LEU A 783 -3.60 -16.79 31.94
CA LEU A 783 -2.24 -17.26 31.62
C LEU A 783 -1.43 -17.63 32.86
N GLY A 784 -1.68 -16.97 33.99
CA GLY A 784 -1.11 -17.32 35.30
C GLY A 784 -1.76 -18.54 35.95
N SER A 785 -2.79 -19.12 35.33
CA SER A 785 -3.45 -20.33 35.84
C SER A 785 -2.68 -21.59 35.53
N GLU A 786 -2.74 -22.61 36.37
CA GLU A 786 -2.04 -23.87 36.10
C GLU A 786 -2.69 -24.64 34.93
N GLU A 787 -4.02 -24.61 34.85
CA GLU A 787 -4.82 -25.50 34.00
C GLU A 787 -5.34 -24.87 32.69
N HIS A 788 -5.15 -23.57 32.47
CA HIS A 788 -5.79 -22.91 31.33
C HIS A 788 -5.12 -23.24 29.99
N LEU A 789 -5.92 -23.69 29.01
CA LEU A 789 -5.45 -24.16 27.70
C LEU A 789 -4.74 -23.11 26.83
N MET A 790 -4.84 -21.82 27.15
CA MET A 790 -4.10 -20.76 26.45
C MET A 790 -2.58 -20.88 26.67
N LYS A 791 -2.14 -21.51 27.77
CA LYS A 791 -0.70 -21.72 28.01
C LYS A 791 -0.07 -22.58 26.94
N GLU A 792 -0.78 -23.62 26.49
CA GLU A 792 -0.31 -24.49 25.42
C GLU A 792 -0.22 -23.76 24.07
N GLU A 793 -1.02 -22.70 23.85
CA GLU A 793 -0.85 -21.82 22.69
C GLU A 793 0.43 -20.98 22.79
N VAL A 794 0.71 -20.39 23.95
CA VAL A 794 1.94 -19.64 24.19
C VAL A 794 3.18 -20.54 24.04
N LYS A 795 3.15 -21.74 24.64
CA LYS A 795 4.22 -22.74 24.53
C LYS A 795 4.46 -23.16 23.09
N PHE A 796 3.40 -23.44 22.32
CA PHE A 796 3.52 -23.80 20.91
C PHE A 796 4.33 -22.76 20.12
N PHE A 797 4.05 -21.48 20.33
CA PHE A 797 4.80 -20.41 19.66
C PHE A 797 6.20 -20.17 20.25
N PHE A 798 6.44 -20.41 21.54
CA PHE A 798 7.80 -20.41 22.11
C PHE A 798 8.65 -21.55 21.56
N ASN A 799 8.10 -22.77 21.46
CA ASN A 799 8.76 -23.92 20.86
C ASN A 799 9.21 -23.59 19.43
N GLU A 800 8.36 -22.93 18.64
CA GLU A 800 8.76 -22.47 17.31
C GLU A 800 9.95 -21.50 17.35
N LEU A 801 10.00 -20.56 18.31
CA LEU A 801 11.15 -19.67 18.46
C LEU A 801 12.41 -20.47 18.80
N ILE A 802 12.30 -21.42 19.73
CA ILE A 802 13.41 -22.25 20.21
C ILE A 802 13.95 -23.13 19.08
N GLU A 803 13.06 -23.76 18.30
CA GLU A 803 13.44 -24.62 17.17
C GLU A 803 14.17 -23.85 16.06
N ARG A 804 13.75 -22.60 15.80
CA ARG A 804 14.35 -21.75 14.77
C ARG A 804 15.63 -21.05 15.22
N ALA A 805 15.87 -20.92 16.53
CA ALA A 805 17.00 -20.18 17.05
C ALA A 805 18.33 -20.93 16.91
N PRO A 806 19.45 -20.21 16.70
CA PRO A 806 20.79 -20.78 16.82
C PRO A 806 21.01 -21.42 18.20
N GLU A 807 21.84 -22.47 18.28
CA GLU A 807 22.06 -23.23 19.53
C GLU A 807 22.45 -22.35 20.73
N ALA A 808 23.24 -21.31 20.48
CA ALA A 808 23.67 -20.34 21.50
C ALA A 808 22.53 -19.49 22.10
N GLN A 809 21.37 -19.43 21.44
CA GLN A 809 20.21 -18.61 21.86
C GLN A 809 19.05 -19.44 22.43
N LYS A 810 19.09 -20.77 22.30
CA LYS A 810 17.99 -21.64 22.76
C LYS A 810 17.75 -21.56 24.27
N GLN A 811 18.82 -21.55 25.06
CA GLN A 811 18.72 -21.47 26.52
C GLN A 811 18.11 -20.13 26.99
N ASP A 812 18.45 -19.02 26.33
CA ASP A 812 17.83 -17.71 26.62
C ASP A 812 16.32 -17.74 26.34
N LEU A 813 15.88 -18.36 25.24
CA LEU A 813 14.46 -18.49 24.91
C LEU A 813 13.69 -19.36 25.90
N ILE A 814 14.28 -20.47 26.36
CA ILE A 814 13.69 -21.32 27.41
C ILE A 814 13.53 -20.54 28.72
N GLN A 815 14.55 -19.78 29.13
CA GLN A 815 14.46 -18.93 30.34
C GLN A 815 13.40 -17.83 30.19
N ARG A 816 13.22 -17.28 28.99
CA ARG A 816 12.17 -16.28 28.72
C ARG A 816 10.77 -16.88 28.79
N GLU A 817 10.57 -18.09 28.28
CA GLU A 817 9.31 -18.81 28.41
C GLU A 817 8.95 -19.00 29.89
N GLN A 818 9.90 -19.46 30.70
CA GLN A 818 9.69 -19.61 32.14
C GLN A 818 9.34 -18.27 32.80
N LYS A 819 10.14 -17.22 32.54
CA LYS A 819 9.89 -15.87 33.05
C LYS A 819 8.52 -15.34 32.65
N PHE A 820 8.06 -15.62 31.43
CA PHE A 820 6.73 -15.22 30.97
C PHE A 820 5.63 -15.80 31.86
N PHE A 821 5.65 -17.11 32.10
CA PHE A 821 4.64 -17.76 32.94
C PHE A 821 4.74 -17.38 34.42
N ASP A 822 5.96 -17.24 34.95
CA ASP A 822 6.19 -16.79 36.33
C ASP A 822 5.60 -15.38 36.54
N THR A 823 5.83 -14.46 35.59
CA THR A 823 5.29 -13.09 35.67
C THR A 823 3.76 -13.07 35.62
N MET A 824 3.14 -13.93 34.80
CA MET A 824 1.67 -14.04 34.75
C MET A 824 1.10 -14.64 36.03
N ALA A 825 1.79 -15.61 36.64
CA ALA A 825 1.42 -16.19 37.94
C ALA A 825 1.57 -15.18 39.09
N GLU A 826 2.64 -14.38 39.10
CA GLU A 826 2.84 -13.30 40.08
C GLU A 826 1.73 -12.25 40.02
N TYR A 827 1.30 -11.87 38.80
CA TYR A 827 0.16 -10.99 38.61
C TYR A 827 -1.15 -11.62 39.09
N ARG A 828 -1.40 -12.90 38.76
CA ARG A 828 -2.61 -13.61 39.22
C ARG A 828 -2.70 -13.67 40.74
N ALA A 829 -1.57 -13.77 41.44
CA ALA A 829 -1.54 -13.77 42.89
C ALA A 829 -1.98 -12.41 43.51
N ASP A 830 -2.02 -11.33 42.72
CA ASP A 830 -2.30 -9.96 43.17
C ASP A 830 -2.77 -9.09 41.98
N GLU A 831 -4.00 -9.33 41.51
CA GLU A 831 -4.54 -8.75 40.26
C GLU A 831 -4.77 -7.22 40.31
N ASP A 832 -4.83 -6.65 41.52
CA ASP A 832 -5.02 -5.22 41.74
C ASP A 832 -3.70 -4.42 41.71
N ASN A 833 -2.56 -5.11 41.68
CA ASN A 833 -1.24 -4.49 41.69
C ASN A 833 -0.83 -4.02 40.29
N GLU A 834 -0.86 -2.70 40.10
CA GLU A 834 -0.53 -2.05 38.83
C GLU A 834 0.93 -2.28 38.39
N HIS A 835 1.88 -2.40 39.32
CA HIS A 835 3.28 -2.72 38.96
C HIS A 835 3.42 -4.14 38.39
N LYS A 836 2.69 -5.11 38.95
CA LYS A 836 2.65 -6.48 38.43
C LYS A 836 1.94 -6.55 37.09
N PHE A 837 0.86 -5.78 36.91
CA PHE A 837 0.19 -5.65 35.62
C PHE A 837 1.12 -5.08 34.54
N ASP A 838 1.86 -4.02 34.87
CA ASP A 838 2.84 -3.42 33.95
C ASP A 838 3.97 -4.40 33.63
N ASN A 839 4.47 -5.17 34.59
CA ASN A 839 5.45 -6.23 34.31
C ASN A 839 4.90 -7.31 33.37
N ALA A 840 3.68 -7.80 33.61
CA ALA A 840 3.02 -8.78 32.74
C ALA A 840 2.83 -8.24 31.31
N ARG A 841 2.47 -6.96 31.18
CA ARG A 841 2.39 -6.26 29.91
C ARG A 841 3.74 -6.25 29.18
N HIS A 842 4.82 -5.84 29.84
CA HIS A 842 6.16 -5.82 29.21
C HIS A 842 6.59 -7.22 28.76
N CYS A 843 6.30 -8.26 29.55
CA CYS A 843 6.56 -9.65 29.15
C CYS A 843 5.73 -10.09 27.93
N LEU A 844 4.46 -9.68 27.85
CA LEU A 844 3.64 -9.94 26.65
C LEU A 844 4.20 -9.21 25.42
N GLU A 845 4.58 -7.94 25.54
CA GLU A 845 5.13 -7.16 24.43
C GLU A 845 6.46 -7.74 23.92
N ASP A 846 7.37 -8.16 24.82
CA ASP A 846 8.63 -8.84 24.47
C ASP A 846 8.39 -10.16 23.72
N TYR A 847 7.38 -10.92 24.13
CA TYR A 847 6.96 -12.13 23.44
C TYR A 847 6.40 -11.82 22.04
N LEU A 848 5.49 -10.86 21.90
CA LEU A 848 4.87 -10.49 20.63
C LEU A 848 5.89 -9.92 19.62
N GLU A 849 6.85 -9.12 20.10
CA GLU A 849 7.96 -8.62 19.30
C GLU A 849 8.77 -9.77 18.67
N LYS A 850 9.19 -10.74 19.48
CA LYS A 850 9.95 -11.91 19.00
C LYS A 850 9.17 -12.76 18.01
N GLN A 851 7.85 -12.85 18.16
CA GLN A 851 6.97 -13.59 17.24
C GLN A 851 6.77 -12.91 15.88
N THR A 852 7.06 -11.60 15.78
CA THR A 852 6.79 -10.84 14.55
C THR A 852 7.64 -11.34 13.37
N ALA A 853 8.93 -11.62 13.57
CA ALA A 853 9.81 -12.06 12.49
C ALA A 853 9.46 -13.46 11.95
N PRO A 854 9.33 -14.52 12.79
CA PRO A 854 8.88 -15.84 12.33
C PRO A 854 7.53 -15.81 11.63
N TRP A 855 6.60 -15.00 12.14
CA TRP A 855 5.30 -14.77 11.51
C TRP A 855 5.44 -14.18 10.11
N TRP A 856 6.25 -13.13 9.95
CA TRP A 856 6.44 -12.45 8.67
C TRP A 856 7.17 -13.34 7.65
N GLU A 857 8.13 -14.14 8.09
CA GLU A 857 8.79 -15.14 7.26
C GLU A 857 7.81 -16.21 6.77
N ALA A 858 7.01 -16.78 7.68
CA ALA A 858 5.98 -17.76 7.31
C ALA A 858 4.97 -17.17 6.32
N HIS A 859 4.60 -15.90 6.50
CA HIS A 859 3.71 -15.18 5.60
C HIS A 859 4.31 -15.00 4.20
N THR A 860 5.54 -14.49 4.11
CA THR A 860 6.20 -14.21 2.83
C THR A 860 6.67 -15.47 2.09
N ASN A 861 6.87 -16.60 2.78
CA ASN A 861 7.23 -17.88 2.16
C ASN A 861 6.10 -18.48 1.33
N ARG A 862 4.84 -18.08 1.56
CA ARG A 862 3.68 -18.53 0.77
C ARG A 862 3.42 -17.65 -0.46
N TRP A 863 4.18 -16.56 -0.63
CA TRP A 863 4.06 -15.69 -1.78
C TRP A 863 4.71 -16.34 -3.00
N LYS A 864 4.06 -16.22 -4.16
CA LYS A 864 4.54 -16.82 -5.40
C LYS A 864 5.30 -15.79 -6.22
N ASP A 865 6.60 -16.02 -6.43
CA ASP A 865 7.38 -15.23 -7.39
C ASP A 865 6.88 -15.50 -8.81
N LEU A 866 6.41 -14.46 -9.50
CA LEU A 866 6.07 -14.54 -10.91
C LEU A 866 7.33 -14.42 -11.77
N GLU A 867 7.24 -14.93 -13.00
CA GLU A 867 8.28 -14.75 -14.01
C GLU A 867 8.50 -13.27 -14.31
N PHE A 868 9.75 -12.90 -14.57
CA PHE A 868 10.09 -11.53 -14.95
C PHE A 868 9.53 -11.17 -16.35
N LYS A 869 8.49 -10.34 -16.39
CA LYS A 869 7.82 -9.91 -17.63
C LYS A 869 8.33 -8.56 -18.15
N SER A 870 9.56 -8.51 -18.66
CA SER A 870 10.06 -7.31 -19.36
C SER A 870 11.06 -7.64 -20.46
N SER A 871 10.92 -6.95 -21.60
CA SER A 871 11.90 -7.01 -22.69
C SER A 871 13.06 -6.02 -22.49
N ALA A 872 14.10 -6.16 -23.32
CA ALA A 872 15.27 -5.30 -23.34
C ALA A 872 14.94 -3.79 -23.46
N ASP A 873 13.79 -3.46 -24.07
CA ASP A 873 13.35 -2.11 -24.39
C ASP A 873 12.21 -1.59 -23.49
N SER A 874 11.79 -2.32 -22.45
CA SER A 874 10.70 -1.89 -21.55
C SER A 874 10.93 -0.50 -20.93
N GLY A 875 12.19 -0.13 -20.68
CA GLY A 875 12.59 1.19 -20.19
C GLY A 875 12.49 2.35 -21.20
N LEU A 876 12.27 2.10 -22.49
CA LEU A 876 12.19 3.14 -23.54
C LEU A 876 10.78 3.72 -23.71
N ASP A 877 10.65 5.04 -23.80
CA ASP A 877 9.35 5.62 -24.17
C ASP A 877 8.93 5.21 -25.59
N LEU A 878 7.64 5.36 -25.92
CA LEU A 878 7.10 4.90 -27.21
C LEU A 878 7.87 5.51 -28.40
N LYS A 879 8.22 6.78 -28.30
CA LYS A 879 9.01 7.49 -29.31
C LYS A 879 10.39 6.87 -29.49
N SER A 880 11.12 6.61 -28.41
CA SER A 880 12.46 6.00 -28.48
C SER A 880 12.40 4.56 -29.00
N LYS A 881 11.35 3.79 -28.64
CA LYS A 881 11.12 2.45 -29.20
C LYS A 881 10.93 2.50 -30.72
N LEU A 882 10.08 3.41 -31.20
CA LEU A 882 9.84 3.59 -32.64
C LEU A 882 11.12 3.99 -33.37
N ILE A 883 11.83 5.01 -32.88
CA ILE A 883 13.06 5.50 -33.54
C ILE A 883 14.16 4.42 -33.52
N LYS A 884 14.25 3.62 -32.45
CA LYS A 884 15.17 2.47 -32.37
C LYS A 884 14.76 1.37 -33.35
N GLY A 885 13.48 1.00 -33.39
CA GLY A 885 12.95 -0.02 -34.32
C GLY A 885 13.13 0.35 -35.79
N LEU A 886 13.08 1.65 -36.11
CA LEU A 886 13.38 2.17 -37.44
C LEU A 886 14.88 2.25 -37.76
N GLY A 887 15.77 1.89 -36.82
CA GLY A 887 17.22 2.01 -37.01
C GLY A 887 17.72 3.46 -37.12
N ILE A 888 16.92 4.44 -36.68
CA ILE A 888 17.26 5.88 -36.77
C ILE A 888 17.90 6.37 -35.47
N HIS A 889 17.84 5.58 -34.39
CA HIS A 889 18.31 6.01 -33.09
C HIS A 889 19.85 5.99 -33.01
N LEU A 890 20.47 7.13 -33.32
CA LEU A 890 21.93 7.34 -33.36
C LEU A 890 22.70 6.73 -32.17
N ARG A 891 22.16 6.80 -30.95
CA ARG A 891 22.80 6.20 -29.75
C ARG A 891 22.58 4.69 -29.63
N ALA A 892 21.42 4.18 -30.06
CA ALA A 892 21.11 2.75 -29.93
C ALA A 892 21.94 1.93 -30.92
N ASN A 893 22.07 2.45 -32.13
CA ASN A 893 22.85 1.82 -33.19
C ASN A 893 24.35 1.79 -32.87
N LYS A 894 24.86 2.79 -32.13
CA LYS A 894 26.25 2.79 -31.65
C LYS A 894 26.49 1.75 -30.57
N LEU A 895 25.54 1.58 -29.66
CA LEU A 895 25.61 0.59 -28.57
C LEU A 895 25.44 -0.85 -29.08
N GLN A 896 24.69 -1.08 -30.16
CA GLN A 896 24.58 -2.42 -30.79
C GLN A 896 25.85 -2.87 -31.51
N ARG A 897 26.73 -1.93 -31.87
CA ARG A 897 28.01 -2.20 -32.57
C ARG A 897 29.19 -2.38 -31.60
N GLN A 898 28.97 -2.30 -30.29
CA GLN A 898 29.96 -2.36 -29.20
C GLN A 898 29.64 -3.50 -28.24
#